data_AF-A0A8J6LIR2-F1
#
_entry.id   AF-A0A8J6LIR2-F1
#
_cell.length_a   1.000
_cell.length_b   1.000
_cell.length_c   1.000
_cell.angle_alpha   90.00
_cell.angle_beta   90.00
_cell.angle_gamma   90.00
#
_symmetry.space_group_name_H-M   'P 1'
#
loop_
_entity.id
_entity.type
_entity.pdbx_description
1 polymer ?
#
loop_
_entity_poly.entity_id
_entity_poly.type
_entity_poly.pdbx_seq_one_letter_code
_entity_poly.pdbx_strand_id
1 'polypeptide(L)'
;MDVTEQERKKKGNKRDKPEHDSPTNEERVFQRSKVIDRTPTKTEINRQQQNTKMEEIKTMIQQLSQDFKEEMTKFKREIKEDIQEIKDDINILKTEARQNREKVEDLNGKICKVEREWTREKNEMNKKLAETEDKIERMEKTRIRNNIIVTGIEINTKESKQLKEAVARILNEELNVKAGVNKAYRIGVKKYVVELTDWESKIQILKTKKVLKGKDMYIESELTREEMAIQKKIRDIAREERKKGAAAKKSDYLLTLNQQINETETKLKHRKHKVILVATWNVRTLYQAGKLRQALHEMENYGVEIMGISEARWKGVGEISVDRYKIIYSGQDETTGEHMNGVAIILNNKVRDSLISWEPVNDRIITARINMKNNNFTVVQCYAPTNVADIEDKEVFYSTLNRTMGSIPKEDIVLLMGDFNAKVGTDNNGLEDIMGKNGIGEKNENGEMMVELCGLHQLKIGGTLFKHKNCHKITWVSPDKKVQNQIDHICISEAWCNNLLDTRNKRGADIETDHYLVVAKIRAELQVMKKKYKPRVMKIFDIQKLNKEKFKERFIDMLREKEASIDYDNKGIQDVWQHCKDAFLETSKQVLGYKSSKKREWMSQDTWNKIKERRELKKRGLSAKTRENYDQIQKEYSKVAADIKKKIKRDKRAHMESIAQEAQKAAERGDTRTLFNNVRRISGTKRSQKLIKDKNGKVLTTTEEQLQRWTEYFKETLNMARTNRDALTTAKQPELQINTEPPTIEELKEAIQSCKNGKAPGIDQIRSEMLKVDTDTTAKMLLPLFRRVWIEEVFPDEWKTGVVVKLPKKDYERAFDSIDRKCMWTALTNKGLPQKFVNLIKEGYNGYKCRILHEGTLSEEFETSTGVRQGCILSPLLFLVVIDEVLKTTVQDKKRGLMWTFEENLEDLDFADDICLLSQNGKQLQEKIDHLNEDHALEHKGSNKYRSRL
;
A
#
# COMPACT_ATOMS: atom_id res chain seq x y z
N MET A 1 -7.42 -44.16 -45.90
CA MET A 1 -7.29 -44.11 -44.43
C MET A 1 -7.26 -42.64 -44.02
N ASP A 2 -8.32 -41.88 -44.25
CA ASP A 2 -9.70 -42.01 -43.71
C ASP A 2 -9.82 -41.45 -42.29
N VAL A 3 -10.88 -40.72 -41.91
CA VAL A 3 -11.76 -39.81 -42.66
C VAL A 3 -12.59 -39.03 -41.62
N THR A 4 -12.84 -37.74 -41.87
CA THR A 4 -13.90 -36.84 -41.30
C THR A 4 -14.44 -36.99 -39.87
N GLU A 5 -14.60 -35.83 -39.22
CA GLU A 5 -15.87 -35.27 -38.67
C GLU A 5 -15.59 -33.76 -38.46
N GLN A 6 -16.11 -32.74 -39.16
CA GLN A 6 -17.28 -32.52 -40.03
C GLN A 6 -18.66 -32.71 -39.40
N GLU A 7 -19.38 -31.60 -39.21
CA GLU A 7 -20.80 -31.32 -39.59
C GLU A 7 -21.02 -29.77 -39.50
N ARG A 8 -21.38 -29.02 -40.57
CA ARG A 8 -22.72 -28.64 -41.12
C ARG A 8 -23.21 -27.23 -40.68
N LYS A 9 -24.01 -26.44 -41.45
CA LYS A 9 -24.23 -26.24 -42.93
C LYS A 9 -25.24 -25.08 -43.18
N LYS A 10 -25.33 -24.55 -44.44
CA LYS A 10 -26.27 -23.50 -45.00
C LYS A 10 -25.89 -22.04 -44.62
N LYS A 11 -26.00 -20.98 -45.45
CA LYS A 11 -26.35 -20.61 -46.87
C LYS A 11 -25.73 -19.18 -47.12
N GLY A 12 -25.56 -18.56 -48.31
CA GLY A 12 -25.71 -18.90 -49.74
C GLY A 12 -26.08 -17.66 -50.62
N ASN A 13 -25.63 -17.60 -51.90
CA ASN A 13 -25.91 -16.56 -52.96
C ASN A 13 -25.23 -15.15 -52.83
N LYS A 14 -24.92 -14.35 -53.88
CA LYS A 14 -24.66 -14.52 -55.35
C LYS A 14 -24.26 -13.14 -55.99
N ARG A 15 -23.50 -13.13 -57.12
CA ARG A 15 -23.47 -12.09 -58.22
C ARG A 15 -22.92 -10.67 -57.90
N ASP A 16 -22.44 -9.82 -58.83
CA ASP A 16 -22.03 -9.91 -60.28
C ASP A 16 -21.00 -8.78 -60.65
N LYS A 17 -20.49 -8.80 -61.90
CA LYS A 17 -19.55 -7.86 -62.60
C LYS A 17 -20.31 -6.70 -63.35
N PRO A 18 -19.77 -5.83 -64.26
CA PRO A 18 -18.38 -5.45 -64.69
C PRO A 18 -18.12 -3.91 -64.91
N GLU A 19 -16.99 -3.57 -65.56
CA GLU A 19 -16.53 -2.24 -66.05
C GLU A 19 -17.08 -1.82 -67.44
N HIS A 20 -16.80 -0.57 -67.89
CA HIS A 20 -16.73 -0.21 -69.33
C HIS A 20 -15.82 1.01 -69.61
N ASP A 21 -15.28 1.11 -70.83
CA ASP A 21 -14.10 1.91 -71.21
C ASP A 21 -14.33 2.86 -72.43
N SER A 22 -13.37 3.78 -72.69
CA SER A 22 -13.19 4.63 -73.92
C SER A 22 -14.15 5.86 -74.10
N PRO A 23 -13.81 6.96 -74.86
CA PRO A 23 -13.26 6.94 -76.24
C PRO A 23 -12.13 7.96 -76.59
N THR A 24 -11.69 7.94 -77.85
CA THR A 24 -10.58 8.71 -78.48
C THR A 24 -11.01 9.92 -79.35
N ASN A 25 -10.05 10.79 -79.66
CA ASN A 25 -10.16 12.01 -80.50
C ASN A 25 -10.65 11.80 -81.96
N GLU A 26 -11.20 12.87 -82.56
CA GLU A 26 -10.73 13.38 -83.87
C GLU A 26 -11.09 14.86 -84.10
N GLU A 27 -10.19 15.63 -84.72
CA GLU A 27 -10.41 17.01 -85.17
C GLU A 27 -10.66 17.07 -86.69
N ARG A 28 -11.47 18.04 -87.16
CA ARG A 28 -11.31 18.60 -88.52
C ARG A 28 -11.52 20.11 -88.54
N VAL A 29 -10.55 20.81 -89.13
CA VAL A 29 -10.48 22.26 -89.36
C VAL A 29 -11.01 22.60 -90.74
N PHE A 30 -11.67 23.76 -90.92
CA PHE A 30 -11.46 24.60 -92.12
C PHE A 30 -11.77 26.09 -91.89
N GLN A 31 -11.04 26.96 -92.58
CA GLN A 31 -11.02 28.43 -92.41
C GLN A 31 -12.02 29.18 -93.31
N ARG A 32 -12.33 30.46 -93.00
CA ARG A 32 -11.95 31.62 -93.87
C ARG A 32 -12.34 33.04 -93.39
N SER A 33 -11.34 33.93 -93.40
CA SER A 33 -11.34 35.35 -93.81
C SER A 33 -12.40 36.38 -93.34
N LYS A 34 -11.95 37.48 -92.72
CA LYS A 34 -11.66 38.78 -93.39
C LYS A 34 -11.08 39.83 -92.41
N VAL A 35 -10.35 40.81 -92.95
CA VAL A 35 -9.71 41.92 -92.21
C VAL A 35 -10.55 43.20 -92.31
N ILE A 36 -10.71 43.94 -91.21
CA ILE A 36 -10.98 45.39 -91.21
C ILE A 36 -10.11 46.02 -90.11
N ASP A 37 -9.44 47.11 -90.47
CA ASP A 37 -8.54 47.88 -89.61
C ASP A 37 -9.31 48.80 -88.64
N ARG A 38 -8.86 48.90 -87.38
CA ARG A 38 -9.37 49.82 -86.36
C ARG A 38 -8.25 50.20 -85.39
N THR A 39 -8.11 51.50 -85.15
CA THR A 39 -7.20 52.06 -84.15
C THR A 39 -7.52 51.49 -82.75
N PRO A 40 -6.53 50.98 -81.99
CA PRO A 40 -6.81 50.22 -80.79
C PRO A 40 -7.38 51.09 -79.68
N THR A 41 -8.50 50.67 -79.14
CA THR A 41 -9.12 51.26 -77.95
C THR A 41 -8.23 51.06 -76.71
N LYS A 42 -8.49 51.82 -75.63
CA LYS A 42 -7.78 51.68 -74.34
C LYS A 42 -7.77 50.23 -73.82
N THR A 43 -8.79 49.46 -74.17
CA THR A 43 -8.95 48.03 -73.87
C THR A 43 -8.00 47.13 -74.67
N GLU A 44 -7.67 47.49 -75.91
CA GLU A 44 -6.77 46.73 -76.79
C GLU A 44 -5.30 46.98 -76.45
N ILE A 45 -4.92 48.20 -76.03
CA ILE A 45 -3.59 48.48 -75.49
C ILE A 45 -3.37 47.69 -74.17
N ASN A 46 -4.37 47.65 -73.28
CA ASN A 46 -4.32 46.80 -72.09
C ASN A 46 -4.24 45.30 -72.43
N ARG A 47 -4.95 44.83 -73.47
CA ARG A 47 -4.83 43.44 -73.95
C ARG A 47 -3.46 43.13 -74.53
N GLN A 48 -2.85 44.05 -75.28
CA GLN A 48 -1.47 43.87 -75.75
C GLN A 48 -0.49 43.80 -74.58
N GLN A 49 -0.54 44.74 -73.63
CA GLN A 49 0.31 44.71 -72.44
C GLN A 49 0.09 43.46 -71.55
N GLN A 50 -1.15 42.99 -71.41
CA GLN A 50 -1.46 41.73 -70.73
C GLN A 50 -0.92 40.52 -71.50
N ASN A 51 -1.01 40.51 -72.84
CA ASN A 51 -0.45 39.44 -73.65
C ASN A 51 1.09 39.40 -73.59
N THR A 52 1.78 40.55 -73.63
CA THR A 52 3.24 40.61 -73.45
C THR A 52 3.65 40.07 -72.08
N LYS A 53 2.98 40.51 -71.00
CA LYS A 53 3.20 39.95 -69.66
C LYS A 53 2.86 38.47 -69.56
N MET A 54 1.84 37.99 -70.27
CA MET A 54 1.50 36.56 -70.31
C MET A 54 2.57 35.71 -71.00
N GLU A 55 3.21 36.22 -72.06
CA GLU A 55 4.32 35.51 -72.69
C GLU A 55 5.62 35.62 -71.86
N GLU A 56 5.89 36.74 -71.18
CA GLU A 56 6.96 36.83 -70.18
C GLU A 56 6.75 35.81 -69.05
N ILE A 57 5.53 35.70 -68.51
CA ILE A 57 5.17 34.73 -67.48
C ILE A 57 5.26 33.29 -68.00
N LYS A 58 4.80 33.00 -69.22
CA LYS A 58 4.98 31.67 -69.84
C LYS A 58 6.46 31.32 -70.02
N THR A 59 7.30 32.28 -70.42
CA THR A 59 8.74 32.09 -70.59
C THR A 59 9.41 31.83 -69.22
N MET A 60 9.05 32.58 -68.18
CA MET A 60 9.47 32.31 -66.80
C MET A 60 9.01 30.94 -66.30
N ILE A 61 7.76 30.53 -66.57
CA ILE A 61 7.25 29.20 -66.17
C ILE A 61 7.95 28.08 -66.94
N GLN A 62 8.28 28.28 -68.22
CA GLN A 62 9.08 27.33 -68.99
C GLN A 62 10.51 27.22 -68.44
N GLN A 63 11.15 28.34 -68.09
CA GLN A 63 12.48 28.35 -67.48
C GLN A 63 12.46 27.66 -66.10
N LEU A 64 11.55 28.05 -65.20
CA LEU A 64 11.37 27.40 -63.89
C LEU A 64 11.05 25.90 -64.03
N SER A 65 10.26 25.50 -65.03
CA SER A 65 9.99 24.09 -65.30
C SER A 65 11.20 23.34 -65.87
N GLN A 66 12.15 24.03 -66.50
CA GLN A 66 13.39 23.47 -67.02
C GLN A 66 14.42 23.34 -65.88
N ASP A 67 14.63 24.41 -65.12
CA ASP A 67 15.49 24.45 -63.94
C ASP A 67 15.07 23.37 -62.91
N PHE A 68 13.77 23.25 -62.63
CA PHE A 68 13.23 22.23 -61.74
C PHE A 68 13.43 20.81 -62.30
N LYS A 69 13.38 20.60 -63.62
CA LYS A 69 13.71 19.29 -64.23
C LYS A 69 15.20 18.97 -64.10
N GLU A 70 16.07 19.96 -64.21
CA GLU A 70 17.51 19.79 -64.07
C GLU A 70 17.90 19.49 -62.61
N GLU A 71 17.36 20.23 -61.64
CA GLU A 71 17.49 19.91 -60.21
C GLU A 71 16.93 18.52 -59.88
N MET A 72 15.73 18.18 -60.36
CA MET A 72 15.14 16.86 -60.14
C MET A 72 15.98 15.73 -60.77
N THR A 73 16.69 16.01 -61.87
CA THR A 73 17.59 15.05 -62.51
C THR A 73 18.90 14.91 -61.74
N LYS A 74 19.43 16.01 -61.19
CA LYS A 74 20.58 16.01 -60.28
C LYS A 74 20.27 15.24 -58.99
N PHE A 75 19.14 15.53 -58.34
CA PHE A 75 18.69 14.84 -57.12
C PHE A 75 18.44 13.34 -57.34
N LYS A 76 17.84 12.96 -58.48
CA LYS A 76 17.70 11.54 -58.88
C LYS A 76 19.03 10.84 -59.14
N ARG A 77 20.08 11.58 -59.51
CA ARG A 77 21.43 11.03 -59.70
C ARG A 77 22.11 10.83 -58.35
N GLU A 78 22.07 11.82 -57.46
CA GLU A 78 22.60 11.74 -56.08
C GLU A 78 21.96 10.56 -55.32
N ILE A 79 20.62 10.45 -55.27
CA ILE A 79 19.92 9.30 -54.67
C ILE A 79 20.36 7.95 -55.28
N LYS A 80 20.70 7.92 -56.57
CA LYS A 80 21.11 6.68 -57.26
C LYS A 80 22.57 6.32 -56.95
N GLU A 81 23.41 7.30 -56.68
CA GLU A 81 24.78 7.15 -56.17
C GLU A 81 24.72 6.64 -54.71
N ASP A 82 23.94 7.26 -53.83
CA ASP A 82 23.71 6.81 -52.43
C ASP A 82 23.16 5.36 -52.35
N ILE A 83 22.16 5.03 -53.18
CA ILE A 83 21.59 3.67 -53.26
C ILE A 83 22.62 2.65 -53.74
N GLN A 84 23.62 3.07 -54.52
CA GLN A 84 24.68 2.18 -54.98
C GLN A 84 25.72 1.95 -53.89
N GLU A 85 26.15 2.99 -53.17
CA GLU A 85 27.02 2.88 -51.99
C GLU A 85 26.42 1.93 -50.93
N ILE A 86 25.14 2.13 -50.58
CA ILE A 86 24.41 1.26 -49.64
C ILE A 86 24.34 -0.19 -50.13
N LYS A 87 24.23 -0.45 -51.44
CA LYS A 87 24.23 -1.82 -51.99
C LYS A 87 25.60 -2.47 -51.88
N ASP A 88 26.66 -1.70 -52.08
CA ASP A 88 28.03 -2.20 -52.04
C ASP A 88 28.45 -2.50 -50.59
N ASP A 89 28.08 -1.64 -49.63
CA ASP A 89 28.16 -1.94 -48.19
C ASP A 89 27.38 -3.19 -47.79
N ILE A 90 26.13 -3.33 -48.25
CA ILE A 90 25.33 -4.54 -48.02
C ILE A 90 26.00 -5.79 -48.60
N ASN A 91 26.72 -5.68 -49.72
CA ASN A 91 27.45 -6.79 -50.32
C ASN A 91 28.73 -7.14 -49.55
N ILE A 92 29.46 -6.14 -49.03
CA ILE A 92 30.59 -6.35 -48.11
C ILE A 92 30.11 -7.09 -46.87
N LEU A 93 29.08 -6.59 -46.20
CA LEU A 93 28.49 -7.19 -44.99
C LEU A 93 27.94 -8.60 -45.23
N LYS A 94 27.34 -8.88 -46.40
CA LYS A 94 26.94 -10.25 -46.80
C LYS A 94 28.14 -11.18 -46.96
N THR A 95 29.26 -10.68 -47.47
CA THR A 95 30.48 -11.45 -47.70
C THR A 95 31.16 -11.81 -46.37
N GLU A 96 31.25 -10.85 -45.45
CA GLU A 96 31.70 -11.10 -44.06
C GLU A 96 30.77 -12.07 -43.32
N ALA A 97 29.45 -11.89 -43.42
CA ALA A 97 28.46 -12.79 -42.83
C ALA A 97 28.57 -14.21 -43.38
N ARG A 98 28.94 -14.38 -44.66
CA ARG A 98 29.20 -15.69 -45.27
C ARG A 98 30.48 -16.33 -44.72
N GLN A 99 31.60 -15.61 -44.67
CA GLN A 99 32.84 -16.13 -44.08
C GLN A 99 32.68 -16.52 -42.60
N ASN A 100 31.85 -15.77 -41.86
CA ASN A 100 31.52 -16.11 -40.47
C ASN A 100 30.61 -17.34 -40.36
N ARG A 101 29.69 -17.60 -41.31
CA ARG A 101 28.92 -18.86 -41.35
C ARG A 101 29.80 -20.07 -41.64
N GLU A 102 30.69 -19.99 -42.63
CA GLU A 102 31.58 -21.10 -42.99
C GLU A 102 32.52 -21.47 -41.81
N LYS A 103 33.03 -20.48 -41.06
CA LYS A 103 33.77 -20.71 -39.79
C LYS A 103 32.91 -21.34 -38.69
N VAL A 104 31.63 -20.95 -38.57
CA VAL A 104 30.70 -21.51 -37.59
C VAL A 104 30.31 -22.95 -37.95
N GLU A 105 30.20 -23.31 -39.23
CA GLU A 105 29.95 -24.70 -39.65
C GLU A 105 31.15 -25.63 -39.40
N ASP A 106 32.39 -25.19 -39.65
CA ASP A 106 33.61 -25.94 -39.29
C ASP A 106 33.75 -26.13 -37.76
N LEU A 107 33.48 -25.07 -36.98
CA LEU A 107 33.42 -25.15 -35.51
C LEU A 107 32.33 -26.11 -35.02
N ASN A 108 31.12 -26.04 -35.59
CA ASN A 108 30.03 -26.95 -35.25
C ASN A 108 30.35 -28.41 -35.63
N GLY A 109 31.04 -28.64 -36.76
CA GLY A 109 31.53 -29.98 -37.14
C GLY A 109 32.53 -30.54 -36.14
N LYS A 110 33.45 -29.71 -35.64
CA LYS A 110 34.42 -30.07 -34.59
C LYS A 110 33.74 -30.34 -33.25
N ILE A 111 32.82 -29.46 -32.82
CA ILE A 111 32.01 -29.63 -31.61
C ILE A 111 31.22 -30.95 -31.67
N CYS A 112 30.53 -31.22 -32.77
CA CYS A 112 29.70 -32.42 -32.93
C CYS A 112 30.52 -33.73 -32.95
N LYS A 113 31.83 -33.67 -33.22
CA LYS A 113 32.75 -34.81 -33.10
C LYS A 113 33.16 -35.05 -31.64
N VAL A 114 33.56 -33.98 -30.94
CA VAL A 114 33.90 -34.00 -29.50
C VAL A 114 32.69 -34.43 -28.65
N GLU A 115 31.48 -33.96 -28.98
CA GLU A 115 30.25 -34.36 -28.29
C GLU A 115 29.94 -35.86 -28.43
N ARG A 116 30.25 -36.48 -29.58
CA ARG A 116 30.06 -37.93 -29.78
C ARG A 116 31.07 -38.75 -28.97
N GLU A 117 32.33 -38.33 -28.95
CA GLU A 117 33.38 -38.98 -28.14
C GLU A 117 33.07 -38.84 -26.65
N TRP A 118 32.75 -37.62 -26.18
CA TRP A 118 32.31 -37.37 -24.80
C TRP A 118 31.07 -38.18 -24.43
N THR A 119 30.07 -38.27 -25.31
CA THR A 119 28.87 -39.07 -25.05
C THR A 119 29.18 -40.57 -24.94
N ARG A 120 30.11 -41.08 -25.74
CA ARG A 120 30.56 -42.48 -25.67
C ARG A 120 31.28 -42.76 -24.35
N GLU A 121 32.25 -41.94 -23.96
CA GLU A 121 32.99 -42.09 -22.69
C GLU A 121 32.08 -41.90 -21.46
N LYS A 122 31.19 -40.91 -21.51
CA LYS A 122 30.16 -40.68 -20.49
C LYS A 122 29.24 -41.87 -20.32
N ASN A 123 28.83 -42.53 -21.40
CA ASN A 123 28.00 -43.74 -21.32
C ASN A 123 28.78 -44.93 -20.74
N GLU A 124 30.06 -45.08 -21.07
CA GLU A 124 30.90 -46.13 -20.49
C GLU A 124 31.20 -45.90 -19.00
N MET A 125 31.49 -44.65 -18.60
CA MET A 125 31.59 -44.26 -17.19
C MET A 125 30.27 -44.43 -16.44
N ASN A 126 29.13 -44.05 -17.03
CA ASN A 126 27.82 -44.24 -16.41
C ASN A 126 27.49 -45.73 -16.22
N LYS A 127 27.92 -46.62 -17.12
CA LYS A 127 27.77 -48.07 -16.94
C LYS A 127 28.62 -48.57 -15.77
N LYS A 128 29.90 -48.21 -15.71
CA LYS A 128 30.81 -48.55 -14.59
C LYS A 128 30.31 -47.96 -13.25
N LEU A 129 29.77 -46.74 -13.28
CA LEU A 129 29.17 -46.09 -12.12
C LEU A 129 27.89 -46.81 -11.68
N ALA A 130 26.99 -47.20 -12.59
CA ALA A 130 25.78 -47.95 -12.27
C ALA A 130 26.11 -49.32 -11.64
N GLU A 131 27.08 -50.06 -12.20
CA GLU A 131 27.55 -51.34 -11.64
C GLU A 131 28.16 -51.17 -10.23
N THR A 132 28.80 -50.02 -9.96
CA THR A 132 29.39 -49.68 -8.66
C THR A 132 28.33 -49.19 -7.66
N GLU A 133 27.39 -48.34 -8.09
CA GLU A 133 26.26 -47.88 -7.27
C GLU A 133 25.34 -49.04 -6.90
N ASP A 134 25.11 -50.01 -7.80
CA ASP A 134 24.30 -51.19 -7.49
C ASP A 134 25.03 -52.16 -6.53
N LYS A 135 26.36 -52.26 -6.59
CA LYS A 135 27.19 -52.91 -5.55
C LYS A 135 27.05 -52.20 -4.20
N ILE A 136 27.14 -50.87 -4.17
CA ILE A 136 27.00 -50.07 -2.94
C ILE A 136 25.57 -50.17 -2.39
N GLU A 137 24.53 -50.13 -3.22
CA GLU A 137 23.14 -50.26 -2.78
C GLU A 137 22.84 -51.67 -2.25
N ARG A 138 23.43 -52.73 -2.83
CA ARG A 138 23.39 -54.10 -2.28
C ARG A 138 24.10 -54.18 -0.92
N MET A 139 25.27 -53.54 -0.77
CA MET A 139 25.99 -53.46 0.51
C MET A 139 25.20 -52.67 1.58
N GLU A 140 24.64 -51.51 1.23
CA GLU A 140 23.86 -50.69 2.17
C GLU A 140 22.51 -51.33 2.53
N LYS A 141 21.82 -51.99 1.59
CA LYS A 141 20.62 -52.79 1.91
C LYS A 141 20.94 -53.94 2.86
N THR A 142 22.10 -54.58 2.72
CA THR A 142 22.56 -55.64 3.64
C THR A 142 22.86 -55.05 5.03
N ARG A 143 23.55 -53.92 5.08
CA ARG A 143 23.91 -53.21 6.32
C ARG A 143 22.73 -52.60 7.07
N ILE A 144 21.69 -52.13 6.36
CA ILE A 144 20.43 -51.68 6.97
C ILE A 144 19.58 -52.87 7.43
N ARG A 145 19.58 -53.99 6.69
CA ARG A 145 18.86 -55.20 7.08
C ARG A 145 19.30 -55.73 8.45
N ASN A 146 20.58 -55.66 8.82
CA ASN A 146 21.08 -56.31 10.04
C ASN A 146 21.07 -55.44 11.31
N ASN A 147 20.65 -54.16 11.24
CA ASN A 147 20.62 -53.28 12.41
C ASN A 147 19.37 -53.48 13.28
N ILE A 148 19.52 -53.40 14.60
CA ILE A 148 18.43 -53.29 15.58
C ILE A 148 18.64 -52.10 16.50
N ILE A 149 17.56 -51.59 17.08
CA ILE A 149 17.60 -50.57 18.14
C ILE A 149 17.21 -51.23 19.45
N VAL A 150 18.04 -51.05 20.48
CA VAL A 150 17.85 -51.62 21.82
C VAL A 150 17.74 -50.49 22.84
N THR A 151 16.63 -50.45 23.56
CA THR A 151 16.31 -49.47 24.61
C THR A 151 16.14 -50.16 25.95
N GLY A 152 16.51 -49.50 27.05
CA GLY A 152 16.28 -49.97 28.42
C GLY A 152 17.53 -50.40 29.19
N ILE A 153 18.59 -50.81 28.48
CA ILE A 153 19.84 -51.28 29.08
C ILE A 153 20.66 -50.09 29.62
N GLU A 154 21.40 -50.30 30.70
CA GLU A 154 22.36 -49.34 31.26
C GLU A 154 23.76 -49.97 31.29
N ILE A 155 24.67 -49.47 30.42
CA ILE A 155 26.03 -50.00 30.27
C ILE A 155 27.06 -48.93 30.62
N ASN A 156 27.89 -49.20 31.63
CA ASN A 156 28.93 -48.31 32.14
C ASN A 156 30.30 -48.53 31.48
N THR A 157 30.35 -48.51 30.15
CA THR A 157 31.60 -48.33 29.40
C THR A 157 31.40 -47.37 28.23
N LYS A 158 32.48 -46.64 27.89
CA LYS A 158 32.54 -45.74 26.73
C LYS A 158 33.38 -46.33 25.59
N GLU A 159 34.08 -47.44 25.81
CA GLU A 159 34.91 -48.07 24.79
C GLU A 159 34.07 -48.92 23.83
N SER A 160 34.25 -48.71 22.52
CA SER A 160 33.45 -49.38 21.48
C SER A 160 33.57 -50.91 21.51
N LYS A 161 34.75 -51.45 21.86
CA LYS A 161 34.99 -52.90 21.95
C LYS A 161 34.25 -53.52 23.14
N GLN A 162 34.43 -52.95 24.34
CA GLN A 162 33.74 -53.38 25.56
C GLN A 162 32.21 -53.22 25.44
N LEU A 163 31.74 -52.14 24.80
CA LEU A 163 30.32 -51.88 24.57
C LEU A 163 29.68 -52.94 23.66
N LYS A 164 30.37 -53.32 22.58
CA LYS A 164 29.96 -54.44 21.70
C LYS A 164 29.81 -55.75 22.48
N GLU A 165 30.81 -56.09 23.28
CA GLU A 165 30.84 -57.34 24.06
C GLU A 165 29.76 -57.36 25.16
N ALA A 166 29.53 -56.24 25.84
CA ALA A 166 28.46 -56.09 26.83
C ALA A 166 27.06 -56.21 26.20
N VAL A 167 26.81 -55.56 25.06
CA VAL A 167 25.53 -55.64 24.35
C VAL A 167 25.28 -57.07 23.83
N ALA A 168 26.29 -57.73 23.28
CA ALA A 168 26.18 -59.12 22.81
C ALA A 168 25.81 -60.08 23.96
N ARG A 169 26.46 -59.90 25.12
CA ARG A 169 26.20 -60.71 26.32
C ARG A 169 24.77 -60.55 26.81
N ILE A 170 24.31 -59.31 26.98
CA ILE A 170 22.95 -59.02 27.49
C ILE A 170 21.88 -59.53 26.50
N LEU A 171 22.09 -59.39 25.19
CA LEU A 171 21.18 -59.96 24.20
C LEU A 171 21.13 -61.50 24.28
N ASN A 172 22.25 -62.16 24.55
CA ASN A 172 22.29 -63.62 24.71
C ASN A 172 21.67 -64.08 26.03
N GLU A 173 21.92 -63.40 27.15
CA GLU A 173 21.35 -63.71 28.47
C GLU A 173 19.83 -63.48 28.53
N GLU A 174 19.33 -62.36 27.97
CA GLU A 174 17.92 -61.96 28.08
C GLU A 174 17.00 -62.62 27.03
N LEU A 175 17.54 -63.11 25.91
CA LEU A 175 16.76 -63.72 24.83
C LEU A 175 17.13 -65.19 24.54
N ASN A 176 18.20 -65.72 25.13
CA ASN A 176 18.78 -67.03 24.81
C ASN A 176 19.10 -67.20 23.31
N VAL A 177 19.65 -66.14 22.68
CA VAL A 177 20.05 -66.12 21.27
C VAL A 177 21.53 -65.71 21.17
N LYS A 178 22.38 -66.63 20.67
CA LYS A 178 23.80 -66.37 20.37
C LYS A 178 23.94 -65.49 19.11
N ALA A 179 23.60 -64.21 19.25
CA ALA A 179 23.70 -63.23 18.17
C ALA A 179 25.10 -62.63 18.07
N GLY A 180 25.71 -62.70 16.89
CA GLY A 180 26.95 -61.99 16.61
C GLY A 180 26.70 -60.47 16.50
N VAL A 181 27.33 -59.69 17.37
CA VAL A 181 27.31 -58.22 17.27
C VAL A 181 28.54 -57.76 16.51
N ASN A 182 28.35 -57.10 15.37
CA ASN A 182 29.43 -56.48 14.62
C ASN A 182 29.89 -55.19 15.33
N LYS A 183 28.96 -54.26 15.62
CA LYS A 183 29.23 -52.98 16.31
C LYS A 183 28.03 -52.55 17.17
N ALA A 184 28.28 -51.72 18.19
CA ALA A 184 27.24 -51.13 19.02
C ALA A 184 27.54 -49.64 19.33
N TYR A 185 26.51 -48.80 19.31
CA TYR A 185 26.62 -47.35 19.49
C TYR A 185 25.58 -46.83 20.47
N ARG A 186 25.98 -46.07 21.50
CA ARG A 186 25.06 -45.41 22.44
C ARG A 186 24.50 -44.12 21.81
N ILE A 187 23.18 -44.02 21.71
CA ILE A 187 22.46 -42.87 21.14
C ILE A 187 21.51 -42.19 22.15
N GLY A 188 21.54 -42.60 23.42
CA GLY A 188 20.78 -41.99 24.50
C GLY A 188 21.14 -42.57 25.87
N VAL A 189 20.49 -42.07 26.92
CA VAL A 189 20.78 -42.46 28.32
C VAL A 189 20.64 -43.98 28.52
N LYS A 190 19.62 -44.61 27.93
CA LYS A 190 19.47 -46.08 27.87
C LYS A 190 19.06 -46.55 26.46
N LYS A 191 19.71 -46.05 25.41
CA LYS A 191 19.37 -46.37 24.01
C LYS A 191 20.61 -46.62 23.15
N TYR A 192 20.60 -47.72 22.41
CA TYR A 192 21.73 -48.20 21.61
C TYR A 192 21.27 -48.65 20.22
N VAL A 193 22.13 -48.43 19.21
CA VAL A 193 22.00 -49.04 17.88
C VAL A 193 23.01 -50.17 17.78
N VAL A 194 22.57 -51.34 17.34
CA VAL A 194 23.37 -52.56 17.30
C VAL A 194 23.36 -53.10 15.87
N GLU A 195 24.55 -53.22 15.28
CA GLU A 195 24.79 -53.81 13.97
C GLU A 195 25.10 -55.29 14.18
N LEU A 196 24.22 -56.19 13.73
CA LEU A 196 24.42 -57.64 13.84
C LEU A 196 25.27 -58.17 12.67
N THR A 197 25.97 -59.28 12.89
CA THR A 197 26.80 -59.95 11.86
C THR A 197 25.97 -60.45 10.67
N ASP A 198 24.74 -60.90 10.95
CA ASP A 198 23.88 -61.61 10.02
C ASP A 198 22.40 -61.25 10.26
N TRP A 199 21.57 -61.56 9.25
CA TRP A 199 20.14 -61.24 9.23
C TRP A 199 19.30 -62.28 9.99
N GLU A 200 19.81 -63.50 10.16
CA GLU A 200 19.12 -64.61 10.85
C GLU A 200 19.05 -64.35 12.35
N SER A 201 20.17 -63.93 12.96
CA SER A 201 20.24 -63.41 14.33
C SER A 201 19.22 -62.31 14.58
N LYS A 202 19.03 -61.39 13.62
CA LYS A 202 18.01 -60.32 13.73
C LYS A 202 16.59 -60.91 13.76
N ILE A 203 16.26 -61.84 12.88
CA ILE A 203 14.93 -62.44 12.86
C ILE A 203 14.68 -63.24 14.14
N GLN A 204 15.67 -63.96 14.65
CA GLN A 204 15.56 -64.72 15.89
C GLN A 204 15.34 -63.79 17.09
N ILE A 205 16.14 -62.73 17.23
CA ILE A 205 15.92 -61.66 18.24
C ILE A 205 14.51 -61.06 18.13
N LEU A 206 14.05 -60.70 16.92
CA LEU A 206 12.75 -60.05 16.73
C LEU A 206 11.54 -60.97 16.93
N LYS A 207 11.72 -62.29 16.77
CA LYS A 207 10.71 -63.31 17.14
C LYS A 207 10.67 -63.51 18.66
N THR A 208 11.84 -63.63 19.30
CA THR A 208 11.95 -63.93 20.74
C THR A 208 11.69 -62.71 21.64
N LYS A 209 11.76 -61.47 21.13
CA LYS A 209 11.55 -60.24 21.93
C LYS A 209 10.24 -60.15 22.72
N LYS A 210 9.23 -60.99 22.42
CA LYS A 210 8.02 -61.12 23.25
C LYS A 210 8.33 -61.54 24.70
N VAL A 211 9.44 -62.25 24.94
CA VAL A 211 9.95 -62.62 26.28
C VAL A 211 10.32 -61.38 27.13
N LEU A 212 10.56 -60.23 26.51
CA LEU A 212 10.85 -58.97 27.20
C LEU A 212 9.60 -58.21 27.68
N LYS A 213 8.39 -58.71 27.40
CA LYS A 213 7.15 -58.01 27.73
C LYS A 213 6.94 -57.97 29.26
N GLY A 214 7.14 -56.79 29.86
CA GLY A 214 7.10 -56.58 31.31
C GLY A 214 8.48 -56.34 31.94
N LYS A 215 9.57 -56.45 31.16
CA LYS A 215 10.91 -55.97 31.52
C LYS A 215 11.13 -54.55 31.00
N ASP A 216 12.10 -53.84 31.56
CA ASP A 216 12.46 -52.47 31.16
C ASP A 216 13.20 -52.37 29.80
N MET A 217 13.29 -53.47 29.03
CA MET A 217 14.03 -53.55 27.77
C MET A 217 13.14 -53.73 26.53
N TYR A 218 13.38 -52.96 25.48
CA TYR A 218 12.59 -52.96 24.24
C TYR A 218 13.48 -52.99 22.99
N ILE A 219 13.04 -53.69 21.94
CA ILE A 219 13.79 -53.88 20.68
C ILE A 219 12.94 -53.57 19.44
N GLU A 220 13.44 -52.67 18.59
CA GLU A 220 12.80 -52.16 17.38
C GLU A 220 13.67 -52.41 16.12
N SER A 221 13.04 -52.44 14.94
CA SER A 221 13.67 -52.95 13.70
C SER A 221 13.69 -52.01 12.50
N GLU A 222 12.86 -50.96 12.44
CA GLU A 222 12.68 -50.11 11.25
C GLU A 222 12.33 -48.64 11.59
N LEU A 223 12.64 -47.74 10.64
CA LEU A 223 12.21 -46.33 10.62
C LEU A 223 10.74 -46.20 10.18
N THR A 224 10.08 -45.11 10.54
CA THR A 224 8.66 -44.88 10.24
C THR A 224 8.37 -44.65 8.75
N ARG A 225 7.11 -44.82 8.33
CA ARG A 225 6.67 -44.55 6.93
C ARG A 225 6.93 -43.11 6.48
N GLU A 226 6.89 -42.15 7.40
CA GLU A 226 7.20 -40.74 7.10
C GLU A 226 8.70 -40.53 6.85
N GLU A 227 9.56 -41.15 7.66
CA GLU A 227 11.02 -41.11 7.48
C GLU A 227 11.46 -41.83 6.20
N MET A 228 10.82 -42.95 5.84
CA MET A 228 11.03 -43.61 4.54
C MET A 228 10.62 -42.73 3.35
N ALA A 229 9.53 -41.98 3.46
CA ALA A 229 9.09 -41.04 2.42
C ALA A 229 10.04 -39.84 2.26
N ILE A 230 10.63 -39.36 3.37
CA ILE A 230 11.67 -38.33 3.37
C ILE A 230 12.94 -38.86 2.71
N GLN A 231 13.41 -40.06 3.08
CA GLN A 231 14.58 -40.70 2.45
C GLN A 231 14.40 -40.93 0.94
N LYS A 232 13.19 -41.28 0.49
CA LYS A 232 12.90 -41.45 -0.94
C LYS A 232 13.07 -40.13 -1.69
N LYS A 233 12.47 -39.05 -1.19
CA LYS A 233 12.62 -37.70 -1.78
C LYS A 233 14.08 -37.20 -1.77
N ILE A 234 14.85 -37.49 -0.72
CA ILE A 234 16.28 -37.15 -0.67
C ILE A 234 17.07 -37.92 -1.75
N ARG A 235 16.76 -39.20 -1.98
CA ARG A 235 17.35 -40.00 -3.08
C ARG A 235 16.98 -39.46 -4.45
N ASP A 236 15.72 -39.07 -4.66
CA ASP A 236 15.25 -38.55 -5.94
C ASP A 236 15.91 -37.19 -6.27
N ILE A 237 16.03 -36.28 -5.28
CA ILE A 237 16.73 -35.00 -5.43
C ILE A 237 18.24 -35.21 -5.66
N ALA A 238 18.88 -36.14 -4.93
CA ALA A 238 20.29 -36.47 -5.14
C ALA A 238 20.55 -37.09 -6.53
N ARG A 239 19.57 -37.80 -7.11
CA ARG A 239 19.64 -38.30 -8.50
C ARG A 239 19.57 -37.17 -9.53
N GLU A 240 18.75 -36.15 -9.31
CA GLU A 240 18.70 -34.98 -10.21
C GLU A 240 19.98 -34.14 -10.13
N GLU A 241 20.50 -33.89 -8.93
CA GLU A 241 21.72 -33.08 -8.77
C GLU A 241 22.98 -33.82 -9.25
N ARG A 242 23.05 -35.16 -9.13
CA ARG A 242 24.14 -35.95 -9.76
C ARG A 242 24.15 -35.85 -11.29
N LYS A 243 23.00 -35.63 -11.95
CA LYS A 243 22.96 -35.36 -13.40
C LYS A 243 23.56 -34.00 -13.79
N LYS A 244 23.72 -33.07 -12.84
CA LYS A 244 24.25 -31.71 -13.08
C LYS A 244 25.76 -31.56 -12.86
N GLY A 245 26.41 -32.58 -12.26
CA GLY A 245 27.84 -32.84 -12.37
C GLY A 245 28.82 -31.74 -11.92
N ALA A 246 29.15 -31.69 -10.63
CA ALA A 246 30.48 -31.26 -10.16
C ALA A 246 30.75 -31.74 -8.73
N ALA A 247 31.94 -32.26 -8.47
CA ALA A 247 32.38 -32.65 -7.13
C ALA A 247 33.29 -31.57 -6.50
N ALA A 248 32.75 -30.72 -5.63
CA ALA A 248 33.54 -29.90 -4.72
C ALA A 248 32.73 -29.44 -3.49
N LYS A 249 33.42 -29.15 -2.38
CA LYS A 249 32.90 -28.47 -1.17
C LYS A 249 31.73 -29.14 -0.43
N LYS A 250 31.93 -30.40 0.00
CA LYS A 250 31.04 -31.14 0.92
C LYS A 250 30.74 -30.40 2.24
N SER A 251 31.61 -29.48 2.70
CA SER A 251 31.44 -28.68 3.92
C SER A 251 30.50 -27.48 3.71
N ASP A 252 30.85 -26.55 2.82
CA ASP A 252 29.99 -25.39 2.48
C ASP A 252 28.63 -25.85 1.93
N TYR A 253 28.61 -26.94 1.16
CA TYR A 253 27.36 -27.54 0.70
C TYR A 253 26.57 -28.18 1.85
N LEU A 254 27.17 -28.82 2.86
CA LEU A 254 26.41 -29.29 4.02
C LEU A 254 25.88 -28.13 4.88
N LEU A 255 26.56 -26.99 4.94
CA LEU A 255 26.05 -25.80 5.63
C LEU A 255 24.90 -25.16 4.84
N THR A 256 25.09 -24.97 3.53
CA THR A 256 24.10 -24.38 2.62
C THR A 256 22.91 -25.31 2.42
N LEU A 257 23.12 -26.63 2.37
CA LEU A 257 22.08 -27.65 2.32
C LEU A 257 21.41 -27.81 3.68
N ASN A 258 22.08 -27.65 4.83
CA ASN A 258 21.36 -27.55 6.11
C ASN A 258 20.56 -26.25 6.21
N GLN A 259 21.04 -25.15 5.63
CA GLN A 259 20.29 -23.89 5.56
C GLN A 259 19.10 -24.02 4.59
N GLN A 260 19.27 -24.67 3.44
CA GLN A 260 18.21 -24.97 2.48
C GLN A 260 17.28 -26.08 2.95
N ILE A 261 17.73 -27.07 3.74
CA ILE A 261 16.88 -28.07 4.41
C ILE A 261 16.13 -27.40 5.55
N ASN A 262 16.72 -26.50 6.34
CA ASN A 262 15.97 -25.72 7.31
C ASN A 262 14.96 -24.79 6.62
N GLU A 263 15.33 -24.12 5.52
CA GLU A 263 14.42 -23.31 4.72
C GLU A 263 13.36 -24.16 4.01
N THR A 264 13.66 -25.39 3.59
CA THR A 264 12.74 -26.26 2.84
C THR A 264 11.87 -27.07 3.77
N GLU A 265 12.36 -27.50 4.93
CA GLU A 265 11.53 -27.89 6.08
C GLU A 265 10.67 -26.73 6.53
N THR A 266 11.16 -25.48 6.53
CA THR A 266 10.33 -24.31 6.82
C THR A 266 9.27 -24.16 5.72
N LYS A 267 9.64 -24.12 4.43
CA LYS A 267 8.73 -24.02 3.28
C LYS A 267 7.76 -25.21 3.17
N LEU A 268 8.11 -26.41 3.67
CA LEU A 268 7.24 -27.60 3.72
C LEU A 268 6.39 -27.66 4.99
N LYS A 269 6.90 -27.21 6.15
CA LYS A 269 6.08 -26.86 7.33
C LYS A 269 5.10 -25.72 6.99
N HIS A 270 5.39 -24.92 5.95
CA HIS A 270 4.52 -23.91 5.33
C HIS A 270 3.78 -24.38 4.06
N ARG A 271 3.93 -25.65 3.63
CA ARG A 271 2.96 -26.34 2.74
C ARG A 271 1.80 -26.98 3.53
N LYS A 272 1.68 -26.65 4.82
CA LYS A 272 0.41 -26.73 5.53
C LYS A 272 -0.57 -25.76 4.87
N HIS A 273 -1.87 -26.06 4.96
CA HIS A 273 -2.92 -25.07 4.73
C HIS A 273 -2.54 -23.75 5.41
N LYS A 274 -2.76 -22.60 4.77
CA LYS A 274 -2.47 -21.30 5.39
C LYS A 274 -3.17 -21.23 6.76
N VAL A 275 -2.40 -20.89 7.78
CA VAL A 275 -2.87 -20.77 9.17
C VAL A 275 -2.74 -19.33 9.57
N ILE A 276 -3.81 -18.76 10.10
CA ILE A 276 -3.84 -17.45 10.73
C ILE A 276 -3.74 -17.63 12.24
N LEU A 277 -2.92 -16.81 12.90
CA LEU A 277 -2.82 -16.77 14.36
C LEU A 277 -3.63 -15.60 14.92
N VAL A 278 -4.72 -15.92 15.62
CA VAL A 278 -5.61 -14.96 16.28
C VAL A 278 -5.44 -15.07 17.78
N ALA A 279 -5.47 -13.95 18.49
CA ALA A 279 -5.28 -13.93 19.93
C ALA A 279 -6.17 -12.90 20.64
N THR A 280 -6.43 -13.13 21.92
CA THR A 280 -7.01 -12.14 22.85
C THR A 280 -6.14 -12.03 24.09
N TRP A 281 -6.06 -10.82 24.67
CA TRP A 281 -5.31 -10.56 25.89
C TRP A 281 -5.91 -9.40 26.70
N ASN A 282 -6.33 -9.65 27.94
CA ASN A 282 -6.49 -8.56 28.91
C ASN A 282 -5.09 -8.08 29.35
N VAL A 283 -4.80 -6.80 29.09
CA VAL A 283 -3.47 -6.19 29.31
C VAL A 283 -3.43 -5.27 30.53
N ARG A 284 -4.55 -5.13 31.25
CA ARG A 284 -4.83 -4.16 32.32
C ARG A 284 -4.73 -2.68 31.94
N THR A 285 -3.74 -2.27 31.14
CA THR A 285 -3.68 -0.91 30.59
C THR A 285 -2.68 -0.80 29.43
N LEU A 286 -3.10 -0.15 28.34
CA LEU A 286 -2.21 0.37 27.29
C LEU A 286 -1.89 1.86 27.48
N TYR A 287 -2.50 2.54 28.45
CA TYR A 287 -2.26 3.97 28.73
C TYR A 287 -0.84 4.22 29.28
N GLN A 288 -0.31 3.29 30.08
CA GLN A 288 1.05 3.39 30.61
C GLN A 288 2.10 3.35 29.49
N ALA A 289 3.04 4.30 29.54
CA ALA A 289 4.16 4.38 28.59
C ALA A 289 4.88 3.03 28.43
N GLY A 290 5.11 2.63 27.17
CA GLY A 290 5.83 1.41 26.82
C GLY A 290 5.02 0.10 26.90
N LYS A 291 3.83 0.04 27.53
CA LYS A 291 3.00 -1.18 27.55
C LYS A 291 2.59 -1.62 26.15
N LEU A 292 2.11 -0.69 25.32
CA LEU A 292 1.78 -0.96 23.91
C LEU A 292 2.97 -1.57 23.14
N ARG A 293 4.18 -1.02 23.29
CA ARG A 293 5.37 -1.57 22.60
C ARG A 293 5.74 -2.97 23.08
N GLN A 294 5.56 -3.27 24.37
CA GLN A 294 5.75 -4.64 24.88
C GLN A 294 4.68 -5.59 24.30
N ALA A 295 3.42 -5.18 24.20
CA ALA A 295 2.36 -5.98 23.58
C ALA A 295 2.62 -6.25 22.09
N LEU A 296 3.03 -5.21 21.33
CA LEU A 296 3.42 -5.35 19.91
C LEU A 296 4.65 -6.24 19.69
N HIS A 297 5.56 -6.30 20.67
CA HIS A 297 6.72 -7.19 20.65
C HIS A 297 6.33 -8.64 20.98
N GLU A 298 5.43 -8.88 21.94
CA GLU A 298 4.91 -10.22 22.19
C GLU A 298 4.03 -10.73 21.03
N MET A 299 3.26 -9.85 20.36
CA MET A 299 2.55 -10.17 19.12
C MET A 299 3.50 -10.71 18.03
N GLU A 300 4.66 -10.05 17.83
CA GLU A 300 5.71 -10.53 16.93
C GLU A 300 6.33 -11.86 17.42
N ASN A 301 6.69 -11.95 18.71
CA ASN A 301 7.33 -13.14 19.28
C ASN A 301 6.47 -14.41 19.18
N TYR A 302 5.14 -14.29 19.13
CA TYR A 302 4.22 -15.41 18.92
C TYR A 302 3.69 -15.53 17.48
N GLY A 303 4.13 -14.65 16.56
CA GLY A 303 3.68 -14.63 15.16
C GLY A 303 2.20 -14.29 14.99
N VAL A 304 1.59 -13.63 15.98
CA VAL A 304 0.15 -13.31 15.98
C VAL A 304 -0.15 -12.25 14.92
N GLU A 305 -1.27 -12.43 14.22
CA GLU A 305 -1.67 -11.63 13.07
C GLU A 305 -2.84 -10.69 13.39
N ILE A 306 -3.76 -11.16 14.24
CA ILE A 306 -4.87 -10.40 14.83
C ILE A 306 -4.77 -10.58 16.34
N MET A 307 -4.64 -9.48 17.10
CA MET A 307 -4.63 -9.51 18.56
C MET A 307 -5.70 -8.55 19.10
N GLY A 308 -6.76 -9.10 19.68
CA GLY A 308 -7.69 -8.33 20.50
C GLY A 308 -7.13 -8.05 21.89
N ILE A 309 -7.51 -6.89 22.42
CA ILE A 309 -7.07 -6.36 23.70
C ILE A 309 -8.30 -6.01 24.53
N SER A 310 -8.28 -6.43 25.80
CA SER A 310 -9.21 -5.99 26.84
C SER A 310 -8.46 -5.18 27.90
N GLU A 311 -9.17 -4.27 28.58
CA GLU A 311 -8.58 -3.22 29.43
C GLU A 311 -7.49 -2.39 28.74
N ALA A 312 -7.78 -1.87 27.55
CA ALA A 312 -6.92 -0.89 26.89
C ALA A 312 -6.78 0.40 27.73
N ARG A 313 -7.86 0.79 28.44
CA ARG A 313 -7.97 2.02 29.27
C ARG A 313 -7.58 3.30 28.52
N TRP A 314 -7.86 3.35 27.22
CA TRP A 314 -7.79 4.57 26.41
C TRP A 314 -9.18 5.20 26.35
N LYS A 315 -9.24 6.54 26.38
CA LYS A 315 -10.46 7.30 26.11
C LYS A 315 -10.64 7.52 24.61
N GLY A 316 -11.88 7.77 24.21
CA GLY A 316 -12.30 8.00 22.85
C GLY A 316 -12.30 6.74 21.99
N VAL A 317 -12.65 6.92 20.73
CA VAL A 317 -12.67 5.90 19.67
C VAL A 317 -11.69 6.31 18.57
N GLY A 318 -11.06 5.35 17.88
CA GLY A 318 -10.28 5.70 16.70
C GLY A 318 -9.28 4.67 16.21
N GLU A 319 -8.41 5.13 15.30
CA GLU A 319 -7.35 4.35 14.67
C GLU A 319 -5.96 4.96 14.97
N ILE A 320 -4.96 4.11 15.14
CA ILE A 320 -3.55 4.48 15.27
C ILE A 320 -2.65 3.54 14.48
N SER A 321 -1.77 4.09 13.64
CA SER A 321 -0.71 3.33 12.97
C SER A 321 0.63 3.44 13.73
N VAL A 322 1.03 2.34 14.38
CA VAL A 322 2.27 2.24 15.16
C VAL A 322 3.21 1.26 14.47
N ASP A 323 4.35 1.76 14.02
CA ASP A 323 5.35 1.02 13.25
C ASP A 323 4.71 0.28 12.05
N ARG A 324 4.70 -1.06 12.03
CA ARG A 324 4.05 -1.86 10.97
C ARG A 324 2.59 -2.26 11.26
N TYR A 325 2.07 -1.90 12.44
CA TYR A 325 0.76 -2.30 12.94
C TYR A 325 -0.31 -1.22 12.74
N LYS A 326 -1.56 -1.66 12.61
CA LYS A 326 -2.77 -0.83 12.67
C LYS A 326 -3.54 -1.22 13.93
N ILE A 327 -3.92 -0.24 14.74
CA ILE A 327 -4.63 -0.44 16.00
C ILE A 327 -5.94 0.33 15.89
N ILE A 328 -7.07 -0.36 15.99
CA ILE A 328 -8.39 0.25 16.14
C ILE A 328 -8.83 0.06 17.60
N TYR A 329 -9.46 1.06 18.21
CA TYR A 329 -9.82 1.03 19.62
C TYR A 329 -11.15 1.74 19.89
N SER A 330 -11.81 1.27 20.95
CA SER A 330 -13.03 1.84 21.52
C SER A 330 -12.88 1.94 23.03
N GLY A 331 -13.37 3.03 23.61
CA GLY A 331 -13.22 3.37 25.02
C GLY A 331 -14.25 4.40 25.45
N GLN A 332 -14.22 4.77 26.73
CA GLN A 332 -15.15 5.77 27.29
C GLN A 332 -14.96 7.15 26.65
N ASP A 333 -15.92 8.06 26.85
CA ASP A 333 -15.93 9.39 26.21
C ASP A 333 -14.59 10.15 26.34
N GLU A 334 -14.19 10.82 25.27
CA GLU A 334 -12.88 11.49 25.19
C GLU A 334 -12.74 12.66 26.18
N THR A 335 -13.85 13.30 26.57
CA THR A 335 -13.90 14.47 27.45
C THR A 335 -14.30 14.13 28.89
N THR A 336 -15.34 13.33 29.07
CA THR A 336 -15.98 13.02 30.37
C THR A 336 -15.64 11.63 30.92
N GLY A 337 -15.29 10.68 30.04
CA GLY A 337 -15.02 9.30 30.43
C GLY A 337 -13.75 9.14 31.27
N GLU A 338 -13.63 8.04 32.01
CA GLU A 338 -12.44 7.73 32.79
C GLU A 338 -11.43 6.86 32.02
N HIS A 339 -10.23 6.67 32.58
CA HIS A 339 -9.27 5.68 32.07
C HIS A 339 -9.60 4.27 32.58
N MET A 340 -10.84 3.83 32.30
CA MET A 340 -11.37 2.50 32.62
C MET A 340 -11.75 1.74 31.35
N ASN A 341 -12.08 0.44 31.50
CA ASN A 341 -12.51 -0.46 30.42
C ASN A 341 -11.62 -0.33 29.16
N GLY A 342 -12.23 -0.25 27.99
CA GLY A 342 -11.59 -0.05 26.70
C GLY A 342 -11.17 -1.36 26.04
N VAL A 343 -11.50 -1.50 24.76
CA VAL A 343 -11.13 -2.63 23.91
C VAL A 343 -10.40 -2.16 22.66
N ALA A 344 -9.52 -2.99 22.11
CA ALA A 344 -8.83 -2.69 20.86
C ALA A 344 -8.56 -3.95 20.04
N ILE A 345 -8.38 -3.79 18.73
CA ILE A 345 -7.90 -4.84 17.84
C ILE A 345 -6.62 -4.33 17.16
N ILE A 346 -5.55 -5.11 17.31
CA ILE A 346 -4.24 -4.87 16.71
C ILE A 346 -4.08 -5.81 15.51
N LEU A 347 -3.81 -5.21 14.35
CA LEU A 347 -3.58 -5.89 13.08
C LEU A 347 -2.13 -5.68 12.65
N ASN A 348 -1.44 -6.75 12.26
CA ASN A 348 -0.10 -6.62 11.67
C ASN A 348 -0.15 -6.20 10.19
N ASN A 349 1.01 -6.03 9.56
CA ASN A 349 1.12 -5.59 8.18
C ASN A 349 0.55 -6.57 7.14
N LYS A 350 0.36 -7.86 7.47
CA LYS A 350 -0.28 -8.82 6.55
C LYS A 350 -1.80 -8.64 6.52
N VAL A 351 -2.39 -8.34 7.68
CA VAL A 351 -3.86 -8.29 7.86
C VAL A 351 -4.42 -6.88 7.67
N ARG A 352 -3.67 -5.83 8.02
CA ARG A 352 -4.15 -4.44 8.00
C ARG A 352 -4.73 -3.98 6.65
N ASP A 353 -4.17 -4.49 5.54
CA ASP A 353 -4.59 -4.16 4.17
C ASP A 353 -5.77 -5.03 3.69
N SER A 354 -6.17 -6.00 4.50
CA SER A 354 -7.36 -6.84 4.30
C SER A 354 -8.51 -6.44 5.24
N LEU A 355 -8.36 -5.41 6.09
CA LEU A 355 -9.48 -4.88 6.88
C LEU A 355 -10.52 -4.24 5.94
N ILE A 356 -11.76 -4.73 5.99
CA ILE A 356 -12.91 -4.19 5.25
C ILE A 356 -13.46 -2.99 6.03
N SER A 357 -13.98 -3.27 7.23
CA SER A 357 -14.65 -2.30 8.09
C SER A 357 -14.42 -2.64 9.56
N TRP A 358 -14.75 -1.71 10.45
CA TRP A 358 -14.76 -1.92 11.90
C TRP A 358 -15.85 -1.06 12.56
N GLU A 359 -16.26 -1.41 13.78
CA GLU A 359 -17.27 -0.67 14.53
C GLU A 359 -16.93 -0.58 16.02
N PRO A 360 -16.80 0.64 16.59
CA PRO A 360 -16.72 0.85 18.04
C PRO A 360 -18.13 0.86 18.63
N VAL A 361 -18.62 -0.32 19.06
CA VAL A 361 -20.00 -0.47 19.58
C VAL A 361 -20.15 0.25 20.92
N ASN A 362 -19.22 0.02 21.86
CA ASN A 362 -19.09 0.75 23.13
C ASN A 362 -17.66 0.56 23.69
N ASP A 363 -17.39 0.95 24.94
CA ASP A 363 -16.09 0.80 25.59
C ASP A 363 -15.72 -0.64 25.98
N ARG A 364 -16.64 -1.60 25.76
CA ARG A 364 -16.50 -3.03 26.04
C ARG A 364 -16.54 -3.94 24.82
N ILE A 365 -17.02 -3.45 23.66
CA ILE A 365 -17.23 -4.24 22.44
C ILE A 365 -16.72 -3.45 21.22
N ILE A 366 -15.87 -4.09 20.41
CA ILE A 366 -15.40 -3.58 19.12
C ILE A 366 -15.40 -4.70 18.08
N THR A 367 -15.90 -4.41 16.88
CA THR A 367 -15.93 -5.38 15.76
C THR A 367 -14.94 -4.99 14.65
N ALA A 368 -14.46 -5.98 13.89
CA ALA A 368 -13.63 -5.79 12.71
C ALA A 368 -13.90 -6.88 11.67
N ARG A 369 -14.36 -6.48 10.48
CA ARG A 369 -14.58 -7.36 9.32
C ARG A 369 -13.35 -7.38 8.44
N ILE A 370 -12.82 -8.56 8.14
CA ILE A 370 -11.52 -8.77 7.50
C ILE A 370 -11.70 -9.70 6.28
N ASN A 371 -11.22 -9.25 5.12
CA ASN A 371 -11.32 -9.96 3.86
C ASN A 371 -10.44 -11.21 3.84
N MET A 372 -11.05 -12.35 3.51
CA MET A 372 -10.36 -13.63 3.31
C MET A 372 -10.77 -14.21 1.96
N LYS A 373 -10.03 -15.22 1.48
CA LYS A 373 -10.20 -15.75 0.12
C LYS A 373 -11.52 -16.46 -0.18
N ASN A 374 -12.18 -16.97 0.86
CA ASN A 374 -13.39 -17.76 0.75
C ASN A 374 -14.56 -17.07 1.47
N ASN A 375 -14.40 -16.81 2.77
CA ASN A 375 -15.41 -16.24 3.66
C ASN A 375 -14.74 -15.24 4.59
N ASN A 376 -15.26 -14.01 4.67
CA ASN A 376 -14.69 -12.95 5.50
C ASN A 376 -14.67 -13.36 6.97
N PHE A 377 -13.72 -12.84 7.73
CA PHE A 377 -13.71 -12.99 9.19
C PHE A 377 -14.35 -11.76 9.81
N THR A 378 -15.38 -11.91 10.63
CA THR A 378 -15.80 -10.86 11.56
C THR A 378 -15.30 -11.19 12.96
N VAL A 379 -14.37 -10.37 13.45
CA VAL A 379 -13.77 -10.49 14.78
C VAL A 379 -14.52 -9.55 15.73
N VAL A 380 -15.03 -10.09 16.83
CA VAL A 380 -15.71 -9.33 17.89
C VAL A 380 -14.87 -9.44 19.16
N GLN A 381 -14.20 -8.34 19.55
CA GLN A 381 -13.39 -8.28 20.77
C GLN A 381 -14.23 -7.71 21.93
N CYS A 382 -14.26 -8.44 23.05
CA CYS A 382 -15.10 -8.17 24.21
C CYS A 382 -14.33 -7.96 25.52
N TYR A 383 -14.91 -7.16 26.42
CA TYR A 383 -14.57 -7.07 27.84
C TYR A 383 -15.85 -7.00 28.69
N ALA A 384 -16.36 -8.16 29.10
CA ALA A 384 -17.60 -8.26 29.85
C ALA A 384 -17.48 -7.67 31.27
N PRO A 385 -18.60 -7.25 31.91
CA PRO A 385 -18.65 -6.99 33.34
C PRO A 385 -18.12 -8.18 34.16
N THR A 386 -17.64 -7.92 35.37
CA THR A 386 -17.20 -8.98 36.29
C THR A 386 -18.41 -9.80 36.77
N ASN A 387 -18.21 -11.04 37.24
CA ASN A 387 -19.32 -11.83 37.76
C ASN A 387 -19.94 -11.22 39.05
N VAL A 388 -19.26 -10.27 39.69
CA VAL A 388 -19.77 -9.53 40.86
C VAL A 388 -20.44 -8.19 40.48
N ALA A 389 -20.47 -7.84 39.19
CA ALA A 389 -21.23 -6.69 38.71
C ALA A 389 -22.74 -6.96 38.77
N ASP A 390 -23.52 -5.89 38.80
CA ASP A 390 -24.97 -5.93 38.86
C ASP A 390 -25.57 -6.66 37.65
N ILE A 391 -26.73 -7.29 37.86
CA ILE A 391 -27.40 -8.08 36.82
C ILE A 391 -27.78 -7.19 35.63
N GLU A 392 -28.25 -5.97 35.88
CA GLU A 392 -28.55 -4.99 34.82
C GLU A 392 -27.33 -4.70 33.93
N ASP A 393 -26.14 -4.54 34.51
CA ASP A 393 -24.88 -4.30 33.81
C ASP A 393 -24.51 -5.50 32.91
N LYS A 394 -24.72 -6.73 33.41
CA LYS A 394 -24.53 -7.98 32.65
C LYS A 394 -25.55 -8.08 31.50
N GLU A 395 -26.83 -7.84 31.76
CA GLU A 395 -27.90 -7.89 30.77
C GLU A 395 -27.71 -6.84 29.66
N VAL A 396 -27.36 -5.60 29.99
CA VAL A 396 -27.04 -4.55 29.02
C VAL A 396 -25.84 -4.94 28.15
N PHE A 397 -24.81 -5.56 28.72
CA PHE A 397 -23.69 -6.08 27.95
C PHE A 397 -24.10 -7.23 27.01
N TYR A 398 -24.75 -8.28 27.52
CA TYR A 398 -25.10 -9.47 26.73
C TYR A 398 -26.18 -9.18 25.68
N SER A 399 -27.16 -8.31 25.96
CA SER A 399 -28.15 -7.85 24.97
C SER A 399 -27.51 -7.00 23.86
N THR A 400 -26.59 -6.10 24.20
CA THR A 400 -25.81 -5.34 23.21
C THR A 400 -24.95 -6.25 22.36
N LEU A 401 -24.31 -7.25 22.96
CA LEU A 401 -23.51 -8.24 22.26
C LEU A 401 -24.38 -9.13 21.34
N ASN A 402 -25.54 -9.59 21.82
CA ASN A 402 -26.53 -10.33 21.03
C ASN A 402 -26.97 -9.55 19.78
N ARG A 403 -27.33 -8.26 19.92
CA ARG A 403 -27.66 -7.38 18.80
C ARG A 403 -26.48 -7.19 17.85
N THR A 404 -25.27 -7.03 18.39
CA THR A 404 -24.04 -6.91 17.60
C THR A 404 -23.84 -8.16 16.75
N MET A 405 -23.88 -9.34 17.37
CA MET A 405 -23.74 -10.63 16.71
C MET A 405 -24.82 -10.86 15.64
N GLY A 406 -26.09 -10.51 15.92
CA GLY A 406 -27.20 -10.63 14.97
C GLY A 406 -27.12 -9.70 13.75
N SER A 407 -26.28 -8.65 13.80
CA SER A 407 -26.00 -7.75 12.67
C SER A 407 -24.89 -8.25 11.74
N ILE A 408 -24.16 -9.29 12.13
CA ILE A 408 -23.04 -9.83 11.33
C ILE A 408 -23.59 -10.58 10.10
N PRO A 409 -23.01 -10.38 8.89
CA PRO A 409 -23.43 -11.11 7.70
C PRO A 409 -23.29 -12.63 7.87
N LYS A 410 -24.32 -13.39 7.48
CA LYS A 410 -24.40 -14.84 7.73
C LYS A 410 -23.33 -15.66 7.00
N GLU A 411 -22.72 -15.09 5.96
CA GLU A 411 -21.63 -15.70 5.20
C GLU A 411 -20.25 -15.56 5.85
N ASP A 412 -20.12 -14.75 6.91
CA ASP A 412 -18.86 -14.51 7.61
C ASP A 412 -18.53 -15.62 8.61
N ILE A 413 -17.23 -15.88 8.76
CA ILE A 413 -16.66 -16.66 9.84
C ILE A 413 -16.56 -15.73 11.05
N VAL A 414 -17.36 -15.99 12.07
CA VAL A 414 -17.39 -15.16 13.28
C VAL A 414 -16.37 -15.66 14.30
N LEU A 415 -15.57 -14.74 14.83
CA LEU A 415 -14.63 -14.96 15.92
C LEU A 415 -15.00 -14.06 17.10
N LEU A 416 -15.79 -14.60 18.02
CA LEU A 416 -16.13 -13.96 19.28
C LEU A 416 -15.02 -14.24 20.29
N MET A 417 -14.31 -13.21 20.73
CA MET A 417 -13.16 -13.35 21.61
C MET A 417 -13.03 -12.20 22.61
N GLY A 418 -12.34 -12.43 23.72
CA GLY A 418 -12.28 -11.42 24.78
C GLY A 418 -12.01 -12.00 26.15
N ASP A 419 -12.10 -11.13 27.14
CA ASP A 419 -12.24 -11.49 28.54
C ASP A 419 -13.72 -11.36 28.89
N PHE A 420 -14.36 -12.49 29.19
CA PHE A 420 -15.80 -12.57 29.47
C PHE A 420 -16.10 -12.64 30.98
N ASN A 421 -15.07 -12.68 31.84
CA ASN A 421 -15.22 -13.05 33.26
C ASN A 421 -16.00 -14.37 33.48
N ALA A 422 -16.09 -15.20 32.44
CA ALA A 422 -17.01 -16.33 32.33
C ALA A 422 -16.26 -17.66 32.48
N LYS A 423 -16.61 -18.43 33.51
CA LYS A 423 -16.19 -19.82 33.67
C LYS A 423 -17.28 -20.69 33.06
N VAL A 424 -16.94 -21.45 32.02
CA VAL A 424 -17.89 -22.37 31.36
C VAL A 424 -17.83 -23.80 31.90
N GLY A 425 -16.76 -24.13 32.64
CA GLY A 425 -16.57 -25.43 33.29
C GLY A 425 -16.24 -26.58 32.34
N THR A 426 -16.45 -27.81 32.81
CA THR A 426 -16.20 -29.05 32.05
C THR A 426 -17.45 -29.85 31.70
N ASP A 427 -18.58 -29.57 32.35
CA ASP A 427 -19.86 -30.19 32.03
C ASP A 427 -20.37 -29.64 30.71
N ASN A 428 -20.68 -30.53 29.78
CA ASN A 428 -21.20 -30.19 28.47
C ASN A 428 -22.40 -31.06 28.05
N ASN A 429 -23.05 -31.73 29.01
CA ASN A 429 -24.22 -32.56 28.72
C ASN A 429 -25.35 -31.68 28.14
N GLY A 430 -25.80 -31.97 26.91
CA GLY A 430 -26.78 -31.14 26.19
C GLY A 430 -26.20 -29.83 25.64
N LEU A 431 -24.87 -29.67 25.67
CA LEU A 431 -24.12 -28.50 25.20
C LEU A 431 -22.96 -28.91 24.27
N GLU A 432 -22.99 -30.14 23.74
CA GLU A 432 -21.95 -30.71 22.88
C GLU A 432 -21.69 -29.87 21.61
N ASP A 433 -22.73 -29.20 21.10
CA ASP A 433 -22.66 -28.31 19.95
C ASP A 433 -22.16 -26.89 20.28
N ILE A 434 -21.92 -26.60 21.56
CA ILE A 434 -21.40 -25.30 22.04
C ILE A 434 -20.00 -25.47 22.65
N MET A 435 -19.76 -26.53 23.41
CA MET A 435 -18.51 -26.72 24.14
C MET A 435 -18.08 -28.18 24.31
N GLY A 436 -16.76 -28.38 24.46
CA GLY A 436 -16.14 -29.66 24.71
C GLY A 436 -15.82 -29.91 26.18
N LYS A 437 -15.47 -31.15 26.50
CA LYS A 437 -15.19 -31.64 27.86
C LYS A 437 -13.86 -31.15 28.47
N ASN A 438 -13.12 -30.23 27.81
CA ASN A 438 -11.78 -29.83 28.23
C ASN A 438 -11.67 -28.43 28.86
N GLY A 439 -12.76 -27.82 29.36
CA GLY A 439 -12.64 -26.57 30.14
C GLY A 439 -11.97 -26.74 31.51
N ILE A 440 -12.20 -25.78 32.42
CA ILE A 440 -11.71 -25.76 33.81
C ILE A 440 -12.77 -25.15 34.73
N GLY A 441 -12.90 -25.74 35.92
CA GLY A 441 -13.69 -25.23 37.03
C GLY A 441 -15.17 -25.54 36.91
N GLU A 442 -15.96 -24.90 37.77
CA GLU A 442 -17.41 -24.91 37.72
C GLU A 442 -17.92 -23.70 36.91
N LYS A 443 -19.11 -23.86 36.34
CA LYS A 443 -19.78 -22.83 35.55
C LYS A 443 -20.29 -21.71 36.48
N ASN A 444 -20.17 -20.45 36.06
CA ASN A 444 -20.73 -19.29 36.78
C ASN A 444 -21.79 -18.57 35.93
N GLU A 445 -22.50 -17.59 36.50
CA GLU A 445 -23.55 -16.81 35.82
C GLU A 445 -23.08 -16.24 34.46
N ASN A 446 -21.91 -15.58 34.43
CA ASN A 446 -21.33 -15.10 33.17
C ASN A 446 -21.04 -16.25 32.19
N GLY A 447 -20.72 -17.45 32.68
CA GLY A 447 -20.56 -18.67 31.90
C GLY A 447 -21.87 -19.18 31.31
N GLU A 448 -22.97 -19.08 32.04
CA GLU A 448 -24.30 -19.45 31.56
C GLU A 448 -24.77 -18.51 30.45
N MET A 449 -24.73 -17.19 30.70
CA MET A 449 -25.05 -16.16 29.69
C MET A 449 -24.16 -16.28 28.44
N MET A 450 -22.87 -16.61 28.61
CA MET A 450 -21.96 -16.83 27.48
C MET A 450 -22.29 -18.11 26.69
N VAL A 451 -22.63 -19.21 27.36
CA VAL A 451 -23.00 -20.47 26.72
C VAL A 451 -24.33 -20.32 25.96
N GLU A 452 -25.32 -19.65 26.56
CA GLU A 452 -26.60 -19.34 25.92
C GLU A 452 -26.39 -18.50 24.64
N LEU A 453 -25.63 -17.40 24.74
CA LEU A 453 -25.27 -16.56 23.60
C LEU A 453 -24.56 -17.37 22.50
N CYS A 454 -23.63 -18.26 22.87
CA CYS A 454 -22.95 -19.13 21.91
C CYS A 454 -23.91 -20.12 21.24
N GLY A 455 -24.92 -20.65 21.96
CA GLY A 455 -25.98 -21.47 21.37
C GLY A 455 -26.83 -20.70 20.37
N LEU A 456 -27.31 -19.52 20.75
CA LEU A 456 -28.12 -18.63 19.89
C LEU A 456 -27.42 -18.25 18.58
N HIS A 457 -26.09 -18.06 18.61
CA HIS A 457 -25.28 -17.68 17.45
C HIS A 457 -24.46 -18.81 16.82
N GLN A 458 -24.74 -20.07 17.17
CA GLN A 458 -24.05 -21.27 16.64
C GLN A 458 -22.51 -21.15 16.72
N LEU A 459 -21.99 -20.90 17.91
CA LEU A 459 -20.56 -20.74 18.19
C LEU A 459 -20.02 -21.89 19.06
N LYS A 460 -18.85 -22.43 18.69
CA LYS A 460 -18.10 -23.38 19.52
C LYS A 460 -16.99 -22.69 20.34
N ILE A 461 -16.98 -22.93 21.64
CA ILE A 461 -16.04 -22.33 22.62
C ILE A 461 -14.68 -23.03 22.52
N GLY A 462 -13.78 -22.49 21.71
CA GLY A 462 -12.51 -23.11 21.31
C GLY A 462 -11.61 -23.57 22.46
N GLY A 463 -11.60 -22.84 23.58
CA GLY A 463 -10.82 -23.17 24.78
C GLY A 463 -11.23 -24.46 25.50
N THR A 464 -12.37 -25.06 25.14
CA THR A 464 -12.94 -26.28 25.74
C THR A 464 -12.80 -27.53 24.85
N LEU A 465 -12.45 -27.34 23.57
CA LEU A 465 -12.41 -28.42 22.57
C LEU A 465 -11.13 -29.27 22.67
N PHE A 466 -9.99 -28.67 23.03
CA PHE A 466 -8.67 -29.31 22.90
C PHE A 466 -8.14 -29.89 24.23
N LYS A 467 -7.66 -31.13 24.19
CA LYS A 467 -7.03 -31.79 25.33
C LYS A 467 -5.65 -31.20 25.61
N HIS A 468 -5.56 -30.38 26.65
CA HIS A 468 -4.33 -29.75 27.12
C HIS A 468 -4.12 -29.97 28.63
N LYS A 469 -2.89 -29.77 29.11
CA LYS A 469 -2.61 -29.61 30.55
C LYS A 469 -3.30 -28.35 31.07
N ASN A 470 -3.76 -28.32 32.32
CA ASN A 470 -4.47 -27.15 32.88
C ASN A 470 -3.66 -25.85 32.77
N CYS A 471 -2.34 -25.94 32.91
CA CYS A 471 -1.38 -24.84 32.68
C CYS A 471 -1.33 -24.31 31.22
N HIS A 472 -2.19 -24.77 30.33
CA HIS A 472 -2.35 -24.27 28.96
C HIS A 472 -3.79 -23.83 28.65
N LYS A 473 -4.70 -23.98 29.63
CA LYS A 473 -6.11 -23.58 29.59
C LYS A 473 -6.44 -22.44 30.58
N ILE A 474 -5.76 -22.38 31.72
CA ILE A 474 -5.86 -21.27 32.69
C ILE A 474 -5.47 -19.96 31.99
N THR A 475 -6.35 -18.98 32.01
CA THR A 475 -6.15 -17.68 31.36
C THR A 475 -5.80 -16.60 32.38
N TRP A 476 -6.37 -16.65 33.58
CA TRP A 476 -6.15 -15.66 34.63
C TRP A 476 -5.63 -16.30 35.92
N VAL A 477 -4.78 -15.57 36.65
CA VAL A 477 -4.27 -15.98 37.96
C VAL A 477 -4.31 -14.81 38.94
N SER A 478 -5.04 -14.96 40.04
CA SER A 478 -5.25 -13.92 41.07
C SER A 478 -3.95 -13.27 41.55
N PRO A 479 -3.97 -12.02 42.07
CA PRO A 479 -2.78 -11.34 42.58
C PRO A 479 -2.01 -12.15 43.64
N ASP A 480 -2.73 -12.82 44.54
CA ASP A 480 -2.18 -13.70 45.59
C ASP A 480 -1.76 -15.10 45.09
N LYS A 481 -2.04 -15.40 43.81
CA LYS A 481 -1.75 -16.65 43.10
C LYS A 481 -2.47 -17.91 43.60
N LYS A 482 -3.49 -17.77 44.45
CA LYS A 482 -4.29 -18.90 44.94
C LYS A 482 -5.37 -19.35 43.95
N VAL A 483 -6.00 -18.42 43.23
CA VAL A 483 -7.12 -18.70 42.33
C VAL A 483 -6.65 -18.66 40.87
N GLN A 484 -7.05 -19.66 40.09
CA GLN A 484 -6.70 -19.85 38.69
C GLN A 484 -7.97 -20.15 37.89
N ASN A 485 -8.30 -19.29 36.93
CA ASN A 485 -9.54 -19.39 36.16
C ASN A 485 -9.28 -19.43 34.64
N GLN A 486 -10.27 -19.90 33.89
CA GLN A 486 -10.36 -19.79 32.44
C GLN A 486 -11.54 -18.85 32.14
N ILE A 487 -11.25 -17.58 31.85
CA ILE A 487 -12.22 -16.49 31.62
C ILE A 487 -12.00 -15.72 30.31
N ASP A 488 -10.80 -15.82 29.74
CA ASP A 488 -10.47 -15.29 28.42
C ASP A 488 -10.76 -16.37 27.36
N HIS A 489 -11.65 -16.10 26.41
CA HIS A 489 -12.12 -17.11 25.45
C HIS A 489 -11.94 -16.66 23.99
N ILE A 490 -11.85 -17.64 23.10
CA ILE A 490 -11.97 -17.49 21.65
C ILE A 490 -12.96 -18.54 21.17
N CYS A 491 -14.07 -18.08 20.59
CA CYS A 491 -15.13 -18.90 20.02
C CYS A 491 -15.14 -18.72 18.50
N ILE A 492 -15.63 -19.71 17.78
CA ILE A 492 -15.71 -19.72 16.31
C ILE A 492 -17.08 -20.23 15.87
N SER A 493 -17.63 -19.72 14.76
CA SER A 493 -18.80 -20.30 14.11
C SER A 493 -18.69 -21.82 13.97
N GLU A 494 -19.74 -22.53 14.36
CA GLU A 494 -19.76 -24.00 14.42
C GLU A 494 -19.42 -24.63 13.08
N ALA A 495 -20.00 -24.13 11.98
CA ALA A 495 -19.71 -24.57 10.62
C ALA A 495 -18.21 -24.53 10.24
N TRP A 496 -17.41 -23.75 11.00
CA TRP A 496 -15.96 -23.57 10.81
C TRP A 496 -15.13 -24.15 11.97
N CYS A 497 -15.72 -24.89 12.91
CA CYS A 497 -14.99 -25.48 14.04
C CYS A 497 -13.85 -26.41 13.59
N ASN A 498 -14.02 -27.11 12.46
CA ASN A 498 -13.00 -27.97 11.85
C ASN A 498 -11.78 -27.20 11.32
N ASN A 499 -11.89 -25.88 11.14
CA ASN A 499 -10.77 -25.01 10.78
C ASN A 499 -10.01 -24.49 12.01
N LEU A 500 -10.57 -24.58 13.22
CA LEU A 500 -9.86 -24.29 14.45
C LEU A 500 -8.95 -25.49 14.80
N LEU A 501 -7.63 -25.27 14.76
CA LEU A 501 -6.63 -26.34 14.87
C LEU A 501 -6.07 -26.52 16.30
N ASP A 502 -6.14 -25.47 17.12
CA ASP A 502 -5.57 -25.39 18.48
C ASP A 502 -6.05 -24.10 19.14
N THR A 503 -6.50 -24.13 20.40
CA THR A 503 -6.71 -22.92 21.21
C THR A 503 -5.94 -23.09 22.52
N ARG A 504 -4.92 -22.25 22.73
CA ARG A 504 -3.94 -22.50 23.80
C ARG A 504 -3.22 -21.26 24.32
N ASN A 505 -3.10 -21.18 25.64
CA ASN A 505 -2.56 -20.02 26.34
C ASN A 505 -1.04 -20.01 26.37
N LYS A 506 -0.44 -18.83 26.16
CA LYS A 506 1.00 -18.59 26.08
C LYS A 506 1.50 -17.95 27.37
N ARG A 507 1.64 -18.75 28.44
CA ARG A 507 2.05 -18.26 29.78
C ARG A 507 3.37 -17.49 29.83
N GLY A 508 4.27 -17.76 28.89
CA GLY A 508 5.54 -17.03 28.73
C GLY A 508 5.41 -15.64 28.08
N ALA A 509 4.21 -15.24 27.64
CA ALA A 509 3.96 -13.89 27.16
C ALA A 509 4.04 -12.89 28.32
N ASP A 510 4.76 -11.79 28.14
CA ASP A 510 5.07 -10.91 29.27
C ASP A 510 4.98 -9.41 29.01
N ILE A 511 3.97 -8.79 29.61
CA ILE A 511 3.79 -7.34 29.70
C ILE A 511 3.51 -6.88 31.13
N GLU A 512 3.77 -7.71 32.16
CA GLU A 512 3.34 -7.45 33.55
C GLU A 512 1.80 -7.27 33.64
N THR A 513 1.08 -8.34 33.32
CA THR A 513 -0.36 -8.56 33.49
C THR A 513 -0.57 -9.91 34.18
N ASP A 514 -1.70 -10.08 34.86
CA ASP A 514 -2.17 -11.30 35.52
C ASP A 514 -2.92 -12.27 34.57
N HIS A 515 -3.30 -11.81 33.38
CA HIS A 515 -3.83 -12.67 32.30
C HIS A 515 -2.72 -13.23 31.39
N TYR A 516 -2.98 -14.40 30.82
CA TYR A 516 -2.13 -15.08 29.85
C TYR A 516 -2.73 -14.93 28.45
N LEU A 517 -1.90 -14.52 27.49
CA LEU A 517 -2.25 -14.43 26.08
C LEU A 517 -2.88 -15.74 25.56
N VAL A 518 -4.16 -15.70 25.15
CA VAL A 518 -4.87 -16.83 24.54
C VAL A 518 -4.65 -16.76 23.03
N VAL A 519 -4.26 -17.87 22.39
CA VAL A 519 -4.02 -17.92 20.94
C VAL A 519 -4.77 -19.08 20.30
N ALA A 520 -5.60 -18.76 19.31
CA ALA A 520 -6.23 -19.69 18.40
C ALA A 520 -5.39 -19.83 17.11
N LYS A 521 -5.27 -21.05 16.60
CA LYS A 521 -4.69 -21.36 15.29
C LYS A 521 -5.83 -21.72 14.34
N ILE A 522 -6.05 -20.92 13.31
CA ILE A 522 -7.20 -21.09 12.41
C ILE A 522 -6.72 -21.33 10.98
N ARG A 523 -7.24 -22.38 10.34
CA ARG A 523 -6.99 -22.71 8.93
C ARG A 523 -7.75 -21.73 8.03
N ALA A 524 -7.07 -20.72 7.51
CA ALA A 524 -7.65 -19.70 6.64
C ALA A 524 -6.59 -19.03 5.75
N GLU A 525 -7.02 -18.55 4.59
CA GLU A 525 -6.19 -17.83 3.63
C GLU A 525 -6.63 -16.37 3.50
N LEU A 526 -5.77 -15.45 3.95
CA LEU A 526 -5.91 -14.02 3.68
C LEU A 526 -6.01 -13.77 2.17
N GLN A 527 -7.02 -13.00 1.75
CA GLN A 527 -7.07 -12.40 0.43
C GLN A 527 -6.82 -10.91 0.59
N VAL A 528 -5.63 -10.47 0.15
CA VAL A 528 -5.36 -9.05 -0.04
C VAL A 528 -6.43 -8.51 -0.98
N MET A 529 -7.21 -7.52 -0.51
CA MET A 529 -8.20 -6.88 -1.36
C MET A 529 -7.48 -6.21 -2.52
N LYS A 530 -7.75 -6.71 -3.74
CA LYS A 530 -7.49 -5.95 -4.97
C LYS A 530 -8.48 -4.78 -4.98
N LYS A 531 -8.11 -3.69 -4.29
CA LYS A 531 -8.90 -2.44 -4.28
C LYS A 531 -9.26 -2.09 -5.72
N LYS A 532 -10.56 -1.91 -6.02
CA LYS A 532 -11.05 -1.53 -7.37
C LYS A 532 -10.27 -0.33 -7.90
N TYR A 533 -10.12 0.67 -7.03
CA TYR A 533 -9.11 1.71 -7.14
C TYR A 533 -7.77 1.22 -6.59
N LYS A 534 -6.77 0.98 -7.45
CA LYS A 534 -5.36 0.98 -7.01
C LYS A 534 -5.05 2.38 -6.46
N PRO A 535 -4.80 2.58 -5.15
CA PRO A 535 -4.46 3.89 -4.65
C PRO A 535 -3.13 4.31 -5.27
N ARG A 536 -3.12 5.38 -6.06
CA ARG A 536 -1.88 6.11 -6.36
C ARG A 536 -1.44 6.81 -5.07
N VAL A 537 -0.84 6.04 -4.15
CA VAL A 537 -0.17 6.59 -2.98
C VAL A 537 0.93 7.52 -3.50
N MET A 538 0.70 8.84 -3.38
CA MET A 538 1.69 9.83 -3.80
C MET A 538 2.95 9.65 -2.96
N LYS A 539 3.98 9.07 -3.56
CA LYS A 539 5.25 8.78 -2.89
C LYS A 539 6.11 10.03 -2.94
N ILE A 540 6.19 10.73 -1.83
CA ILE A 540 6.93 11.99 -1.73
C ILE A 540 8.44 11.74 -1.86
N PHE A 541 9.08 12.37 -2.85
CA PHE A 541 10.53 12.34 -3.05
C PHE A 541 11.29 12.99 -1.89
N ASP A 542 12.52 12.53 -1.64
CA ASP A 542 13.37 13.08 -0.58
C ASP A 542 14.17 14.32 -1.01
N ILE A 543 13.43 15.41 -1.24
CA ILE A 543 13.93 16.73 -1.67
C ILE A 543 15.14 17.23 -0.86
N GLN A 544 15.23 16.90 0.42
CA GLN A 544 16.34 17.31 1.29
C GLN A 544 17.70 16.77 0.84
N LYS A 545 17.74 15.80 -0.09
CA LYS A 545 18.97 15.37 -0.75
C LYS A 545 19.53 16.41 -1.72
N LEU A 546 18.71 17.27 -2.33
CA LEU A 546 19.18 18.35 -3.21
C LEU A 546 20.04 19.39 -2.46
N ASN A 547 19.96 19.44 -1.13
CA ASN A 547 20.84 20.24 -0.28
C ASN A 547 22.26 19.64 -0.15
N LYS A 548 22.58 18.55 -0.86
CA LYS A 548 23.90 17.90 -0.86
C LYS A 548 24.45 17.92 -2.29
N GLU A 549 25.60 18.54 -2.49
CA GLU A 549 26.13 18.82 -3.84
C GLU A 549 26.16 17.59 -4.74
N LYS A 550 26.71 16.46 -4.27
CA LYS A 550 26.72 15.17 -5.00
C LYS A 550 25.35 14.69 -5.53
N PHE A 551 24.25 15.00 -4.83
CA PHE A 551 22.90 14.66 -5.28
C PHE A 551 22.31 15.74 -6.19
N LYS A 552 22.73 17.00 -6.03
CA LYS A 552 22.34 18.14 -6.87
C LYS A 552 23.01 18.03 -8.25
N GLU A 553 24.32 17.88 -8.32
CA GLU A 553 25.10 17.66 -9.56
C GLU A 553 24.50 16.50 -10.38
N ARG A 554 24.37 15.32 -9.79
CA ARG A 554 23.78 14.15 -10.45
C ARG A 554 22.31 14.35 -10.89
N PHE A 555 21.56 15.24 -10.25
CA PHE A 555 20.22 15.61 -10.69
C PHE A 555 20.28 16.50 -11.93
N ILE A 556 21.22 17.47 -11.97
CA ILE A 556 21.47 18.36 -13.11
C ILE A 556 21.87 17.55 -14.34
N ASP A 557 22.89 16.70 -14.22
CA ASP A 557 23.46 15.96 -15.37
C ASP A 557 22.41 15.10 -16.08
N MET A 558 21.65 14.32 -15.31
CA MET A 558 20.60 13.44 -15.85
C MET A 558 19.36 14.22 -16.31
N LEU A 559 19.07 15.39 -15.76
CA LEU A 559 17.99 16.25 -16.27
C LEU A 559 18.38 16.84 -17.64
N ARG A 560 19.64 17.24 -17.84
CA ARG A 560 20.19 17.71 -19.12
C ARG A 560 20.21 16.61 -20.18
N GLU A 561 20.68 15.41 -19.83
CA GLU A 561 20.62 14.22 -20.69
C GLU A 561 19.19 13.97 -21.20
N LYS A 562 18.21 14.10 -20.30
CA LYS A 562 16.80 13.91 -20.66
C LYS A 562 16.21 15.07 -21.45
N GLU A 563 16.56 16.32 -21.15
CA GLU A 563 16.14 17.51 -21.91
C GLU A 563 16.52 17.40 -23.39
N ALA A 564 17.77 17.02 -23.67
CA ALA A 564 18.28 16.79 -25.03
C ALA A 564 17.58 15.64 -25.79
N SER A 565 16.82 14.78 -25.10
CA SER A 565 16.07 13.67 -25.69
C SER A 565 14.60 14.00 -25.99
N ILE A 566 14.12 15.21 -25.65
CA ILE A 566 12.73 15.62 -25.90
C ILE A 566 12.60 16.19 -27.31
N ASP A 567 11.95 15.44 -28.18
CA ASP A 567 11.39 15.97 -29.43
C ASP A 567 10.20 16.88 -29.11
N TYR A 568 10.37 18.19 -29.33
CA TYR A 568 9.32 19.18 -29.16
C TYR A 568 8.47 19.31 -30.43
N ASP A 569 9.05 19.26 -31.62
CA ASP A 569 8.40 19.74 -32.85
C ASP A 569 7.30 18.82 -33.38
N ASN A 570 7.44 17.50 -33.23
CA ASN A 570 6.48 16.53 -33.80
C ASN A 570 5.36 16.09 -32.84
N LYS A 571 5.12 16.81 -31.73
CA LYS A 571 4.29 16.34 -30.61
C LYS A 571 3.29 17.38 -30.10
N GLY A 572 2.10 16.94 -29.65
CA GLY A 572 1.08 17.85 -29.11
C GLY A 572 1.42 18.39 -27.71
N ILE A 573 0.70 19.43 -27.25
CA ILE A 573 0.86 20.03 -25.91
C ILE A 573 0.87 18.97 -24.78
N GLN A 574 -0.02 17.99 -24.87
CA GLN A 574 -0.14 16.91 -23.88
C GLN A 574 1.11 16.02 -23.83
N ASP A 575 1.63 15.64 -25.00
CA ASP A 575 2.81 14.80 -25.12
C ASP A 575 4.05 15.55 -24.63
N VAL A 576 4.26 16.81 -25.05
CA VAL A 576 5.39 17.62 -24.60
C VAL A 576 5.38 17.76 -23.08
N TRP A 577 4.23 18.09 -22.47
CA TRP A 577 4.11 18.12 -21.01
C TRP A 577 4.48 16.77 -20.36
N GLN A 578 3.98 15.66 -20.91
CA GLN A 578 4.24 14.34 -20.35
C GLN A 578 5.73 13.96 -20.42
N HIS A 579 6.46 14.30 -21.51
CA HIS A 579 7.91 14.10 -21.59
C HIS A 579 8.67 14.97 -20.57
N CYS A 580 8.35 16.27 -20.47
CA CYS A 580 8.98 17.16 -19.47
C CYS A 580 8.78 16.64 -18.05
N LYS A 581 7.55 16.20 -17.73
CA LYS A 581 7.19 15.64 -16.43
C LYS A 581 7.91 14.33 -16.13
N ASP A 582 7.92 13.39 -17.07
CA ASP A 582 8.62 12.12 -16.88
C ASP A 582 10.12 12.34 -16.69
N ALA A 583 10.72 13.33 -17.39
CA ALA A 583 12.09 13.71 -17.16
C ALA A 583 12.37 14.17 -15.71
N PHE A 584 11.51 14.99 -15.12
CA PHE A 584 11.62 15.35 -13.69
C PHE A 584 11.38 14.17 -12.75
N LEU A 585 10.37 13.34 -13.02
CA LEU A 585 9.95 12.24 -12.14
C LEU A 585 10.92 11.07 -12.13
N GLU A 586 11.49 10.71 -13.29
CA GLU A 586 12.50 9.66 -13.37
C GLU A 586 13.82 10.10 -12.73
N THR A 587 14.28 11.33 -13.02
CA THR A 587 15.46 11.94 -12.40
C THR A 587 15.31 11.96 -10.88
N SER A 588 14.15 12.41 -10.38
CA SER A 588 13.81 12.39 -8.95
C SER A 588 13.79 10.98 -8.35
N LYS A 589 13.24 9.99 -9.07
CA LYS A 589 13.17 8.59 -8.62
C LYS A 589 14.54 7.94 -8.51
N GLN A 590 15.45 8.21 -9.45
CA GLN A 590 16.79 7.63 -9.47
C GLN A 590 17.76 8.31 -8.48
N VAL A 591 17.73 9.65 -8.37
CA VAL A 591 18.67 10.41 -7.53
C VAL A 591 18.14 10.60 -6.11
N LEU A 592 16.90 11.09 -5.97
CA LEU A 592 16.32 11.43 -4.67
C LEU A 592 15.70 10.18 -4.02
N GLY A 593 14.97 9.39 -4.79
CA GLY A 593 14.11 8.34 -4.27
C GLY A 593 13.06 8.89 -3.28
N TYR A 594 12.37 8.00 -2.58
CA TYR A 594 11.24 8.37 -1.72
C TYR A 594 11.60 8.51 -0.24
N LYS A 595 10.94 9.42 0.48
CA LYS A 595 11.11 9.55 1.93
C LYS A 595 10.69 8.27 2.66
N SER A 596 11.62 7.67 3.42
CA SER A 596 11.31 6.53 4.28
C SER A 596 10.84 7.00 5.66
N SER A 597 9.69 6.52 6.13
CA SER A 597 9.22 6.79 7.49
C SER A 597 9.83 5.81 8.52
N LYS A 598 11.17 5.79 8.62
CA LYS A 598 11.84 5.13 9.76
C LYS A 598 11.56 5.93 11.04
N LYS A 599 10.45 5.63 11.70
CA LYS A 599 10.15 6.14 13.05
C LYS A 599 11.31 5.72 13.96
N ARG A 600 11.97 6.69 14.61
CA ARG A 600 13.07 6.40 15.54
C ARG A 600 12.53 5.62 16.74
N GLU A 601 13.19 4.52 17.08
CA GLU A 601 12.97 3.80 18.33
C GLU A 601 13.36 4.74 19.49
N TRP A 602 12.42 5.04 20.39
CA TRP A 602 12.68 5.94 21.52
C TRP A 602 13.06 5.22 22.81
N MET A 603 12.78 3.91 22.90
CA MET A 603 13.21 3.07 24.02
C MET A 603 14.62 2.57 23.74
N SER A 604 15.52 2.69 24.71
CA SER A 604 16.92 2.28 24.57
C SER A 604 17.07 0.76 24.49
N GLN A 605 18.19 0.30 23.94
CA GLN A 605 18.54 -1.12 23.94
C GLN A 605 18.71 -1.69 25.37
N ASP A 606 19.16 -0.86 26.32
CA ASP A 606 19.20 -1.15 27.76
C ASP A 606 17.81 -1.50 28.31
N THR A 607 16.81 -0.65 28.04
CA THR A 607 15.40 -0.92 28.41
C THR A 607 14.88 -2.22 27.77
N TRP A 608 15.17 -2.46 26.49
CA TRP A 608 14.79 -3.71 25.81
C TRP A 608 15.49 -4.94 26.40
N ASN A 609 16.74 -4.84 26.82
CA ASN A 609 17.47 -5.93 27.47
C ASN A 609 16.86 -6.25 28.83
N LYS A 610 16.46 -5.24 29.63
CA LYS A 610 15.71 -5.47 30.87
C LYS A 610 14.34 -6.11 30.65
N ILE A 611 13.61 -5.74 29.59
CA ILE A 611 12.34 -6.40 29.23
C ILE A 611 12.57 -7.89 28.92
N LYS A 612 13.65 -8.24 28.20
CA LYS A 612 14.04 -9.64 27.96
C LYS A 612 14.39 -10.37 29.26
N GLU A 613 15.17 -9.75 30.16
CA GLU A 613 15.51 -10.28 31.49
C GLU A 613 14.25 -10.62 32.30
N ARG A 614 13.27 -9.69 32.35
CA ARG A 614 11.98 -9.91 33.03
C ARG A 614 11.21 -11.10 32.44
N ARG A 615 11.24 -11.27 31.12
CA ARG A 615 10.61 -12.40 30.41
C ARG A 615 11.28 -13.74 30.72
N GLU A 616 12.61 -13.79 30.80
CA GLU A 616 13.33 -15.01 31.21
C GLU A 616 13.11 -15.34 32.69
N LEU A 617 13.04 -14.33 33.58
CA LEU A 617 12.61 -14.53 34.97
C LEU A 617 11.20 -15.12 35.05
N LYS A 618 10.25 -14.66 34.22
CA LYS A 618 8.91 -15.28 34.13
C LYS A 618 8.98 -16.74 33.74
N LYS A 619 9.77 -17.11 32.72
CA LYS A 619 9.95 -18.52 32.31
C LYS A 619 10.60 -19.37 33.41
N ARG A 620 11.61 -18.85 34.12
CA ARG A 620 12.23 -19.50 35.29
C ARG A 620 11.19 -19.74 36.38
N GLY A 621 10.40 -18.73 36.73
CA GLY A 621 9.32 -18.85 37.73
C GLY A 621 8.25 -19.86 37.33
N LEU A 622 7.83 -19.88 36.06
CA LEU A 622 6.90 -20.88 35.51
C LEU A 622 7.44 -22.32 35.55
N SER A 623 8.75 -22.49 35.76
CA SER A 623 9.47 -23.77 35.80
C SER A 623 10.02 -24.10 37.20
N ALA A 624 9.74 -23.25 38.21
CA ALA A 624 10.22 -23.43 39.57
C ALA A 624 9.57 -24.67 40.22
N LYS A 625 10.37 -25.50 40.88
CA LYS A 625 9.90 -26.76 41.52
C LYS A 625 9.35 -26.56 42.94
N THR A 626 9.76 -25.49 43.62
CA THR A 626 9.37 -25.19 45.01
C THR A 626 8.78 -23.79 45.11
N ARG A 627 7.90 -23.58 46.10
CA ARG A 627 7.24 -22.28 46.31
C ARG A 627 8.24 -21.18 46.68
N GLU A 628 9.24 -21.50 47.51
CA GLU A 628 10.31 -20.58 47.92
C GLU A 628 11.12 -20.06 46.72
N ASN A 629 11.53 -20.96 45.81
CA ASN A 629 12.27 -20.59 44.60
C ASN A 629 11.39 -19.75 43.66
N TYR A 630 10.10 -20.09 43.53
CA TYR A 630 9.15 -19.25 42.82
C TYR A 630 9.04 -17.84 43.43
N ASP A 631 8.85 -17.73 44.75
CA ASP A 631 8.70 -16.44 45.43
C ASP A 631 9.99 -15.61 45.38
N GLN A 632 11.17 -16.24 45.40
CA GLN A 632 12.46 -15.58 45.18
C GLN A 632 12.58 -15.03 43.74
N ILE A 633 12.26 -15.83 42.72
CA ILE A 633 12.23 -15.39 41.32
C ILE A 633 11.17 -14.30 41.12
N GLN A 634 10.05 -14.34 41.85
CA GLN A 634 8.99 -13.33 41.78
C GLN A 634 9.40 -12.00 42.44
N LYS A 635 10.21 -12.03 43.50
CA LYS A 635 10.88 -10.84 44.08
C LYS A 635 11.85 -10.22 43.06
N GLU A 636 12.66 -11.04 42.38
CA GLU A 636 13.54 -10.59 41.29
C GLU A 636 12.74 -9.98 40.12
N TYR A 637 11.70 -10.66 39.63
CA TYR A 637 10.79 -10.18 38.58
C TYR A 637 10.21 -8.80 38.93
N SER A 638 9.76 -8.62 40.17
CA SER A 638 9.16 -7.37 40.65
C SER A 638 10.18 -6.22 40.72
N LYS A 639 11.43 -6.50 41.14
CA LYS A 639 12.54 -5.53 41.09
C LYS A 639 12.85 -5.10 39.65
N VAL A 640 12.96 -6.04 38.72
CA VAL A 640 13.23 -5.75 37.30
C VAL A 640 12.05 -5.01 36.66
N ALA A 641 10.80 -5.36 36.99
CA ALA A 641 9.62 -4.64 36.53
C ALA A 641 9.60 -3.17 37.00
N ALA A 642 10.00 -2.90 38.25
CA ALA A 642 10.15 -1.54 38.77
C ALA A 642 11.28 -0.75 38.06
N ASP A 643 12.42 -1.38 37.80
CA ASP A 643 13.53 -0.78 37.04
C ASP A 643 13.12 -0.45 35.59
N ILE A 644 12.46 -1.37 34.89
CA ILE A 644 11.88 -1.12 33.55
C ILE A 644 10.97 0.12 33.56
N LYS A 645 10.10 0.27 34.57
CA LYS A 645 9.23 1.46 34.68
C LYS A 645 10.04 2.76 34.85
N LYS A 646 11.16 2.73 35.58
CA LYS A 646 12.08 3.88 35.72
C LYS A 646 12.81 4.17 34.39
N LYS A 647 13.40 3.16 33.76
CA LYS A 647 14.13 3.29 32.49
C LYS A 647 13.21 3.77 31.34
N ILE A 648 12.00 3.22 31.22
CA ILE A 648 10.99 3.71 30.24
C ILE A 648 10.65 5.19 30.46
N LYS A 649 10.49 5.65 31.71
CA LYS A 649 10.25 7.08 32.01
C LYS A 649 11.46 7.95 31.63
N ARG A 650 12.69 7.50 31.95
CA ARG A 650 13.94 8.18 31.57
C ARG A 650 14.08 8.28 30.05
N ASP A 651 13.94 7.18 29.34
CA ASP A 651 14.08 7.11 27.88
C ASP A 651 13.01 7.97 27.18
N LYS A 652 11.75 7.96 27.68
CA LYS A 652 10.70 8.86 27.18
C LYS A 652 11.06 10.33 27.37
N ARG A 653 11.57 10.70 28.56
CA ARG A 653 12.01 12.07 28.86
C ARG A 653 13.16 12.48 27.94
N ALA A 654 14.21 11.67 27.82
CA ALA A 654 15.35 11.94 26.94
C ALA A 654 14.93 12.09 25.46
N HIS A 655 13.95 11.31 25.01
CA HIS A 655 13.39 11.47 23.66
C HIS A 655 12.61 12.78 23.49
N MET A 656 11.78 13.17 24.46
CA MET A 656 11.06 14.44 24.44
C MET A 656 12.02 15.64 24.50
N GLU A 657 13.02 15.58 25.36
CA GLU A 657 14.10 16.55 25.50
C GLU A 657 14.87 16.75 24.19
N SER A 658 15.25 15.65 23.52
CA SER A 658 15.89 15.72 22.21
C SER A 658 15.02 16.42 21.15
N ILE A 659 13.70 16.26 21.19
CA ILE A 659 12.78 16.96 20.26
C ILE A 659 12.61 18.43 20.67
N ALA A 660 12.62 18.74 21.96
CA ALA A 660 12.55 20.11 22.47
C ALA A 660 13.80 20.92 22.08
N GLN A 661 14.99 20.34 22.21
CA GLN A 661 16.24 20.93 21.73
C GLN A 661 16.27 21.08 20.20
N GLU A 662 15.70 20.13 19.45
CA GLU A 662 15.52 20.23 17.99
C GLU A 662 14.55 21.38 17.62
N ALA A 663 13.50 21.60 18.44
CA ALA A 663 12.55 22.70 18.28
C ALA A 663 13.18 24.07 18.62
N GLN A 664 13.92 24.17 19.73
CA GLN A 664 14.63 25.39 20.13
C GLN A 664 15.63 25.81 19.05
N LYS A 665 16.49 24.89 18.60
CA LYS A 665 17.43 25.14 17.49
C LYS A 665 16.72 25.48 16.18
N ALA A 666 15.46 25.10 15.98
CA ALA A 666 14.69 25.53 14.82
C ALA A 666 14.17 26.97 14.99
N ALA A 667 13.70 27.34 16.19
CA ALA A 667 13.30 28.70 16.54
C ALA A 667 14.46 29.69 16.39
N GLU A 668 15.64 29.36 16.95
CA GLU A 668 16.88 30.16 16.86
C GLU A 668 17.32 30.44 15.41
N ARG A 669 16.98 29.56 14.47
CA ARG A 669 17.29 29.68 13.03
C ARG A 669 16.12 30.21 12.19
N GLY A 670 15.01 30.62 12.81
CA GLY A 670 13.80 31.05 12.10
C GLY A 670 13.07 29.93 11.31
N ASP A 671 13.43 28.65 11.50
CA ASP A 671 12.77 27.51 10.86
C ASP A 671 11.46 27.18 11.58
N THR A 672 10.47 28.05 11.35
CA THR A 672 9.09 27.94 11.86
C THR A 672 8.45 26.60 11.51
N ARG A 673 8.84 25.96 10.40
CA ARG A 673 8.29 24.67 9.97
C ARG A 673 8.81 23.52 10.82
N THR A 674 10.13 23.44 11.04
CA THR A 674 10.71 22.40 11.90
C THR A 674 10.29 22.63 13.36
N LEU A 675 10.26 23.89 13.82
CA LEU A 675 9.68 24.28 15.11
C LEU A 675 8.24 23.76 15.26
N PHE A 676 7.33 24.12 14.35
CA PHE A 676 5.92 23.68 14.40
C PHE A 676 5.78 22.16 14.38
N ASN A 677 6.56 21.46 13.54
CA ASN A 677 6.53 20.00 13.49
C ASN A 677 7.02 19.36 14.80
N ASN A 678 8.04 19.92 15.44
CA ASN A 678 8.59 19.40 16.69
C ASN A 678 7.70 19.75 17.90
N VAL A 679 7.15 20.96 17.96
CA VAL A 679 6.11 21.34 18.94
C VAL A 679 4.89 20.42 18.80
N ARG A 680 4.44 20.12 17.57
CA ARG A 680 3.34 19.17 17.31
C ARG A 680 3.68 17.72 17.72
N ARG A 681 4.94 17.30 17.63
CA ARG A 681 5.41 16.00 18.13
C ARG A 681 5.42 15.94 19.67
N ILE A 682 5.76 17.05 20.34
CA ILE A 682 5.83 17.16 21.81
C ILE A 682 4.42 17.30 22.42
N SER A 683 3.61 18.22 21.90
CA SER A 683 2.27 18.53 22.42
C SER A 683 1.31 17.35 22.31
N GLY A 684 1.68 16.30 21.56
CA GLY A 684 0.98 15.02 21.57
C GLY A 684 -0.47 15.13 21.14
N THR A 685 -0.81 16.15 20.33
CA THR A 685 -2.16 16.44 19.86
C THR A 685 -2.65 15.29 18.99
N LYS A 686 -3.22 14.29 19.66
CA LYS A 686 -4.05 13.26 19.05
C LYS A 686 -5.18 13.99 18.35
N ARG A 687 -5.08 14.12 17.02
CA ARG A 687 -6.28 14.20 16.22
C ARG A 687 -6.93 12.83 16.31
N SER A 688 -7.78 12.65 17.33
CA SER A 688 -8.96 11.82 17.23
C SER A 688 -9.59 12.16 15.87
N GLN A 689 -9.40 11.29 14.88
CA GLN A 689 -10.07 11.45 13.60
C GLN A 689 -11.54 11.22 13.91
N LYS A 690 -12.31 12.32 14.07
CA LYS A 690 -13.76 12.24 14.22
C LYS A 690 -14.29 11.30 13.15
N LEU A 691 -14.95 10.24 13.59
CA LEU A 691 -15.50 9.20 12.73
C LEU A 691 -16.36 9.88 11.65
N ILE A 692 -16.04 9.59 10.39
CA ILE A 692 -16.77 10.15 9.24
C ILE A 692 -18.14 9.47 9.22
N LYS A 693 -19.19 10.27 9.04
CA LYS A 693 -20.57 9.78 8.98
C LYS A 693 -21.20 10.07 7.62
N ASP A 694 -22.12 9.21 7.21
CA ASP A 694 -23.03 9.51 6.10
C ASP A 694 -24.07 10.57 6.50
N LYS A 695 -24.98 10.90 5.58
CA LYS A 695 -26.08 11.85 5.82
C LYS A 695 -27.09 11.37 6.86
N ASN A 696 -27.16 10.06 7.13
CA ASN A 696 -28.07 9.43 8.10
C ASN A 696 -27.42 9.27 9.49
N GLY A 697 -26.16 9.69 9.67
CA GLY A 697 -25.42 9.59 10.92
C GLY A 697 -24.72 8.25 11.16
N LYS A 698 -24.79 7.30 10.22
CA LYS A 698 -24.05 6.02 10.26
C LYS A 698 -22.57 6.29 10.08
N VAL A 699 -21.74 5.64 10.89
CA VAL A 699 -20.28 5.74 10.77
C VAL A 699 -19.80 4.96 9.55
N LEU A 700 -19.00 5.63 8.71
CA LEU A 700 -18.31 5.05 7.56
C LEU A 700 -16.90 4.67 8.00
N THR A 701 -16.51 3.40 7.88
CA THR A 701 -15.17 2.92 8.28
C THR A 701 -14.30 2.37 7.16
N THR A 702 -14.83 2.20 5.95
CA THR A 702 -14.00 1.90 4.77
C THR A 702 -13.44 3.19 4.17
N THR A 703 -12.22 3.16 3.61
CA THR A 703 -11.66 4.33 2.90
C THR A 703 -12.48 4.69 1.66
N GLU A 704 -13.18 3.73 1.05
CA GLU A 704 -13.99 3.89 -0.17
C GLU A 704 -15.29 4.66 0.11
N GLU A 705 -16.12 4.21 1.06
CA GLU A 705 -17.32 4.95 1.50
C GLU A 705 -16.95 6.36 1.99
N GLN A 706 -15.85 6.47 2.75
CA GLN A 706 -15.36 7.76 3.22
C GLN A 706 -14.98 8.67 2.05
N LEU A 707 -14.22 8.18 1.05
CA LEU A 707 -13.89 8.94 -0.16
C LEU A 707 -15.16 9.39 -0.90
N GLN A 708 -16.11 8.47 -1.13
CA GLN A 708 -17.38 8.77 -1.78
C GLN A 708 -18.18 9.85 -1.04
N ARG A 709 -18.26 9.76 0.30
CA ARG A 709 -18.92 10.76 1.15
C ARG A 709 -18.23 12.12 1.10
N TRP A 710 -16.90 12.17 0.99
CA TRP A 710 -16.19 13.43 0.75
C TRP A 710 -16.42 13.96 -0.66
N THR A 711 -16.45 13.10 -1.68
CA THR A 711 -16.76 13.48 -3.07
C THR A 711 -18.15 14.09 -3.18
N GLU A 712 -19.16 13.44 -2.58
CA GLU A 712 -20.52 13.99 -2.47
C GLU A 712 -20.50 15.38 -1.81
N TYR A 713 -19.95 15.49 -0.60
CA TYR A 713 -19.89 16.75 0.16
C TYR A 713 -19.20 17.91 -0.60
N PHE A 714 -18.05 17.65 -1.23
CA PHE A 714 -17.33 18.68 -1.99
C PHE A 714 -17.96 18.96 -3.35
N LYS A 715 -18.58 17.97 -4.00
CA LYS A 715 -19.33 18.18 -5.25
C LYS A 715 -20.53 19.08 -5.00
N GLU A 716 -21.27 18.86 -3.91
CA GLU A 716 -22.37 19.74 -3.46
C GLU A 716 -21.86 21.14 -3.09
N THR A 717 -20.74 21.22 -2.36
CA THR A 717 -20.14 22.51 -1.92
C THR A 717 -19.61 23.36 -3.09
N LEU A 718 -18.98 22.74 -4.10
CA LEU A 718 -18.25 23.43 -5.18
C LEU A 718 -19.05 23.52 -6.50
N ASN A 719 -20.35 23.18 -6.46
CA ASN A 719 -21.29 23.26 -7.58
C ASN A 719 -22.69 23.66 -7.08
N MET A 720 -22.79 24.70 -6.24
CA MET A 720 -24.10 25.19 -5.82
C MET A 720 -24.89 25.71 -7.04
N ALA A 721 -26.13 25.23 -7.18
CA ALA A 721 -26.96 25.50 -8.33
C ALA A 721 -27.52 26.94 -8.28
N ARG A 722 -27.10 27.78 -9.24
CA ARG A 722 -27.62 29.14 -9.39
C ARG A 722 -28.95 29.15 -10.14
N THR A 723 -29.81 30.08 -9.75
CA THR A 723 -30.85 30.60 -10.65
C THR A 723 -30.18 31.36 -11.80
N ASN A 724 -30.72 31.27 -13.02
CA ASN A 724 -30.28 32.15 -14.11
C ASN A 724 -30.45 33.60 -13.65
N ARG A 725 -29.34 34.32 -13.52
CA ARG A 725 -29.27 35.76 -13.27
C ARG A 725 -28.30 36.36 -14.28
N ASP A 726 -28.61 37.55 -14.76
CA ASP A 726 -27.89 38.16 -15.88
C ASP A 726 -26.51 38.68 -15.46
N ALA A 727 -25.64 38.91 -16.45
CA ALA A 727 -24.26 39.33 -16.21
C ALA A 727 -24.19 40.81 -15.76
N LEU A 728 -23.15 41.13 -14.98
CA LEU A 728 -22.82 42.51 -14.57
C LEU A 728 -22.84 43.47 -15.77
N THR A 729 -23.63 44.54 -15.66
CA THR A 729 -23.92 45.50 -16.75
C THR A 729 -23.01 46.74 -16.77
N THR A 730 -21.87 46.70 -16.08
CA THR A 730 -20.93 47.83 -15.94
C THR A 730 -20.31 48.26 -17.27
N ALA A 731 -19.96 49.55 -17.37
CA ALA A 731 -19.30 50.11 -18.55
C ALA A 731 -17.85 49.62 -18.68
N LYS A 732 -17.47 49.19 -19.89
CA LYS A 732 -16.12 48.69 -20.20
C LYS A 732 -15.07 49.82 -20.18
N GLN A 733 -14.02 49.65 -19.38
CA GLN A 733 -12.86 50.54 -19.34
C GLN A 733 -11.98 50.41 -20.61
N PRO A 734 -11.15 51.42 -20.94
CA PRO A 734 -10.17 51.33 -22.02
C PRO A 734 -9.24 50.11 -21.85
N GLU A 735 -8.81 49.51 -22.96
CA GLU A 735 -7.91 48.36 -22.93
C GLU A 735 -6.53 48.74 -22.40
N LEU A 736 -6.02 47.93 -21.46
CA LEU A 736 -4.73 48.12 -20.81
C LEU A 736 -3.60 47.81 -21.79
N GLN A 737 -2.60 48.68 -21.86
CA GLN A 737 -1.40 48.48 -22.68
C GLN A 737 -0.46 47.44 -22.04
N ILE A 738 -0.80 46.17 -22.21
CA ILE A 738 -0.04 45.01 -21.70
C ILE A 738 0.57 44.27 -22.89
N ASN A 739 1.83 43.84 -22.76
CA ASN A 739 2.47 43.00 -23.76
C ASN A 739 1.71 41.67 -23.96
N THR A 740 1.34 41.35 -25.20
CA THR A 740 0.67 40.10 -25.58
C THR A 740 1.55 39.15 -26.40
N GLU A 741 2.84 39.48 -26.58
CA GLU A 741 3.81 38.61 -27.24
C GLU A 741 4.06 37.30 -26.47
N PRO A 742 4.47 36.22 -27.15
CA PRO A 742 4.78 34.95 -26.49
C PRO A 742 5.93 35.08 -25.47
N PRO A 743 5.90 34.32 -24.36
CA PRO A 743 6.89 34.43 -23.31
C PRO A 743 8.33 34.17 -23.79
N THR A 744 9.27 34.89 -23.18
CA THR A 744 10.72 34.76 -23.35
C THR A 744 11.31 33.70 -22.42
N ILE A 745 12.57 33.31 -22.65
CA ILE A 745 13.24 32.36 -21.75
C ILE A 745 13.65 33.06 -20.45
N GLU A 746 13.96 34.36 -20.49
CA GLU A 746 14.32 35.20 -19.35
C GLU A 746 13.16 35.34 -18.36
N GLU A 747 11.97 35.75 -18.83
CA GLU A 747 10.75 35.83 -17.99
C GLU A 747 10.43 34.49 -17.32
N LEU A 748 10.64 33.38 -18.04
CA LEU A 748 10.43 32.04 -17.51
C LEU A 748 11.46 31.67 -16.43
N LYS A 749 12.74 32.02 -16.60
CA LYS A 749 13.78 31.81 -15.57
C LYS A 749 13.44 32.60 -14.31
N GLU A 750 13.04 33.86 -14.43
CA GLU A 750 12.61 34.70 -13.31
C GLU A 750 11.37 34.11 -12.60
N ALA A 751 10.36 33.68 -13.35
CA ALA A 751 9.17 33.02 -12.82
C ALA A 751 9.53 31.75 -12.02
N ILE A 752 10.42 30.89 -12.55
CA ILE A 752 10.91 29.69 -11.85
C ILE A 752 11.65 30.07 -10.56
N GLN A 753 12.52 31.08 -10.59
CA GLN A 753 13.28 31.54 -9.43
C GLN A 753 12.39 32.17 -8.35
N SER A 754 11.30 32.85 -8.74
CA SER A 754 10.34 33.47 -7.81
C SER A 754 9.52 32.45 -6.99
N CYS A 755 9.39 31.20 -7.48
CA CYS A 755 8.55 30.17 -6.85
C CYS A 755 8.95 29.89 -5.39
N LYS A 756 8.00 29.81 -4.46
CA LYS A 756 8.33 29.61 -3.03
C LYS A 756 8.70 28.15 -2.71
N ASN A 757 9.87 27.92 -2.13
CA ASN A 757 10.32 26.59 -1.71
C ASN A 757 9.43 25.99 -0.60
N GLY A 758 9.46 24.67 -0.42
CA GLY A 758 8.73 23.97 0.64
C GLY A 758 7.22 23.81 0.40
N LYS A 759 6.69 24.28 -0.73
CA LYS A 759 5.29 24.07 -1.12
C LYS A 759 5.01 22.59 -1.38
N ALA A 760 3.73 22.22 -1.31
CA ALA A 760 3.30 20.87 -1.70
C ALA A 760 3.28 20.78 -3.23
N PRO A 761 3.71 19.64 -3.82
CA PRO A 761 3.57 19.42 -5.25
C PRO A 761 2.09 19.23 -5.64
N GLY A 762 1.78 19.40 -6.92
CA GLY A 762 0.48 19.04 -7.48
C GLY A 762 0.35 17.53 -7.69
N ILE A 763 -0.63 17.15 -8.53
CA ILE A 763 -0.79 15.76 -9.00
C ILE A 763 0.41 15.31 -9.85
N ASP A 764 1.10 16.26 -10.48
CA ASP A 764 2.38 16.13 -11.17
C ASP A 764 3.53 15.56 -10.30
N GLN A 765 3.47 15.71 -8.97
CA GLN A 765 4.54 15.40 -8.01
C GLN A 765 5.85 16.22 -8.14
N ILE A 766 5.88 17.24 -9.01
CA ILE A 766 7.01 18.16 -9.22
C ILE A 766 6.95 19.27 -8.17
N ARG A 767 8.12 19.74 -7.72
CA ARG A 767 8.22 20.84 -6.74
C ARG A 767 9.08 21.97 -7.25
N SER A 768 8.83 23.18 -6.73
CA SER A 768 9.65 24.36 -6.97
C SER A 768 11.14 24.13 -6.71
N GLU A 769 11.50 23.35 -5.68
CA GLU A 769 12.91 23.00 -5.44
C GLU A 769 13.54 22.20 -6.58
N MET A 770 12.79 21.38 -7.33
CA MET A 770 13.29 20.62 -8.49
C MET A 770 13.52 21.53 -9.69
N LEU A 771 12.54 22.40 -9.98
CA LEU A 771 12.58 23.36 -11.09
C LEU A 771 13.75 24.36 -10.97
N LYS A 772 14.16 24.67 -9.73
CA LYS A 772 15.25 25.59 -9.42
C LYS A 772 16.65 24.97 -9.44
N VAL A 773 16.78 23.64 -9.49
CA VAL A 773 18.10 22.97 -9.42
C VAL A 773 18.98 23.37 -10.61
N ASP A 774 18.39 23.34 -11.80
CA ASP A 774 18.95 23.92 -13.03
C ASP A 774 17.84 24.74 -13.69
N THR A 775 17.89 26.06 -13.49
CA THR A 775 16.87 26.97 -14.02
C THR A 775 16.99 27.09 -15.54
N ASP A 776 18.19 27.02 -16.10
CA ASP A 776 18.41 27.12 -17.56
C ASP A 776 17.85 25.92 -18.29
N THR A 777 18.18 24.70 -17.85
CA THR A 777 17.62 23.46 -18.42
C THR A 777 16.10 23.40 -18.21
N THR A 778 15.60 23.77 -17.03
CA THR A 778 14.14 23.80 -16.77
C THR A 778 13.42 24.80 -17.67
N ALA A 779 13.98 25.99 -17.90
CA ALA A 779 13.40 26.98 -18.80
C ALA A 779 13.42 26.49 -20.26
N LYS A 780 14.52 25.87 -20.72
CA LYS A 780 14.59 25.24 -22.06
C LYS A 780 13.51 24.17 -22.26
N MET A 781 13.31 23.30 -21.26
CA MET A 781 12.28 22.25 -21.32
C MET A 781 10.85 22.81 -21.42
N LEU A 782 10.55 23.87 -20.66
CA LEU A 782 9.18 24.35 -20.50
C LEU A 782 8.81 25.46 -21.48
N LEU A 783 9.77 26.20 -22.06
CA LEU A 783 9.47 27.31 -22.98
C LEU A 783 8.70 26.88 -24.25
N PRO A 784 9.05 25.78 -24.95
CA PRO A 784 8.28 25.33 -26.12
C PRO A 784 6.83 25.01 -25.75
N LEU A 785 6.61 24.36 -24.60
CA LEU A 785 5.29 24.08 -24.06
C LEU A 785 4.52 25.36 -23.76
N PHE A 786 5.11 26.31 -23.02
CA PHE A 786 4.44 27.57 -22.68
C PHE A 786 4.13 28.43 -23.91
N ARG A 787 4.99 28.44 -24.93
CA ARG A 787 4.70 29.14 -26.19
C ARG A 787 3.56 28.51 -26.97
N ARG A 788 3.43 27.18 -26.99
CA ARG A 788 2.25 26.52 -27.58
C ARG A 788 0.98 26.78 -26.79
N VAL A 789 1.03 26.66 -25.46
CA VAL A 789 -0.08 27.06 -24.57
C VAL A 789 -0.49 28.52 -24.81
N TRP A 790 0.47 29.42 -25.05
CA TRP A 790 0.20 30.81 -25.40
C TRP A 790 -0.49 30.95 -26.76
N ILE A 791 0.06 30.34 -27.82
CA ILE A 791 -0.45 30.46 -29.20
C ILE A 791 -1.81 29.80 -29.34
N GLU A 792 -1.93 28.54 -28.92
CA GLU A 792 -3.13 27.69 -29.07
C GLU A 792 -4.23 28.02 -28.04
N GLU A 793 -3.89 28.73 -26.96
CA GLU A 793 -4.78 29.03 -25.82
C GLU A 793 -5.36 27.78 -25.12
N VAL A 794 -4.66 26.63 -25.22
CA VAL A 794 -5.05 25.34 -24.64
C VAL A 794 -4.06 24.92 -23.54
N PHE A 795 -4.58 24.45 -22.40
CA PHE A 795 -3.75 23.96 -21.28
C PHE A 795 -3.67 22.42 -21.28
N PRO A 796 -2.56 21.81 -20.82
CA PRO A 796 -2.49 20.37 -20.55
C PRO A 796 -3.62 19.86 -19.62
N ASP A 797 -4.15 18.67 -19.93
CA ASP A 797 -5.16 17.90 -19.17
C ASP A 797 -4.94 17.96 -17.65
N GLU A 798 -3.70 17.67 -17.25
CA GLU A 798 -3.34 17.54 -15.86
C GLU A 798 -3.33 18.87 -15.09
N TRP A 799 -3.05 19.99 -15.77
CA TRP A 799 -3.04 21.33 -15.15
C TRP A 799 -4.46 21.82 -14.82
N LYS A 800 -5.47 21.23 -15.46
CA LYS A 800 -6.90 21.45 -15.17
C LYS A 800 -7.43 20.51 -14.06
N THR A 801 -6.54 19.81 -13.32
CA THR A 801 -6.90 18.91 -12.20
C THR A 801 -6.34 19.36 -10.84
N GLY A 802 -7.22 19.70 -9.90
CA GLY A 802 -6.90 20.05 -8.51
C GLY A 802 -6.96 18.87 -7.53
N VAL A 803 -6.21 18.97 -6.43
CA VAL A 803 -6.25 18.01 -5.30
C VAL A 803 -6.74 18.69 -4.03
N VAL A 804 -7.96 18.34 -3.60
CA VAL A 804 -8.60 18.85 -2.38
C VAL A 804 -8.04 18.13 -1.16
N VAL A 805 -7.43 18.88 -0.25
CA VAL A 805 -6.93 18.39 1.04
C VAL A 805 -7.79 18.96 2.17
N LYS A 806 -8.63 18.11 2.76
CA LYS A 806 -9.54 18.47 3.85
C LYS A 806 -8.80 18.96 5.11
N LEU A 807 -9.18 20.15 5.56
CA LEU A 807 -8.73 20.75 6.82
C LEU A 807 -9.97 21.12 7.64
N PRO A 808 -10.21 20.51 8.82
CA PRO A 808 -11.31 20.92 9.68
C PRO A 808 -10.99 22.30 10.28
N LYS A 809 -11.72 23.32 9.82
CA LYS A 809 -11.84 24.65 10.45
C LYS A 809 -13.20 24.74 11.15
N LYS A 810 -13.30 25.59 12.17
CA LYS A 810 -14.60 26.09 12.64
C LYS A 810 -14.93 27.36 11.86
N ASP A 811 -16.18 27.43 11.40
CA ASP A 811 -16.99 28.63 11.13
C ASP A 811 -16.33 29.79 10.35
N TYR A 812 -16.44 29.76 9.02
CA TYR A 812 -16.41 30.91 8.12
C TYR A 812 -17.37 30.66 6.94
N GLU A 813 -18.06 31.69 6.45
CA GLU A 813 -18.94 31.62 5.28
C GLU A 813 -18.12 31.59 3.97
N ARG A 814 -18.68 31.09 2.86
CA ARG A 814 -17.88 30.54 1.74
C ARG A 814 -17.79 31.46 0.51
N ALA A 815 -17.37 32.71 0.70
CA ALA A 815 -17.30 33.72 -0.37
C ALA A 815 -16.57 33.20 -1.64
N PHE A 816 -15.36 32.67 -1.51
CA PHE A 816 -14.55 32.16 -2.64
C PHE A 816 -15.21 31.06 -3.49
N ASP A 817 -16.04 30.20 -2.87
CA ASP A 817 -16.69 29.08 -3.54
C ASP A 817 -17.97 29.54 -4.31
N SER A 818 -18.42 30.77 -4.01
CA SER A 818 -19.68 31.36 -4.46
C SER A 818 -19.57 32.38 -5.61
N ILE A 819 -18.38 32.62 -6.18
CA ILE A 819 -18.24 33.49 -7.37
C ILE A 819 -18.78 32.81 -8.64
N ASP A 820 -19.56 33.54 -9.44
CA ASP A 820 -19.88 33.10 -10.81
C ASP A 820 -18.70 33.33 -11.76
N ARG A 821 -18.40 32.32 -12.57
CA ARG A 821 -17.33 32.40 -13.56
C ARG A 821 -17.69 33.31 -14.73
N LYS A 822 -18.96 33.40 -15.16
CA LYS A 822 -19.32 34.34 -16.25
C LYS A 822 -19.12 35.79 -15.80
N CYS A 823 -19.61 36.13 -14.60
CA CYS A 823 -19.36 37.44 -13.98
C CYS A 823 -17.86 37.74 -13.86
N MET A 824 -17.04 36.75 -13.48
CA MET A 824 -15.58 36.89 -13.43
C MET A 824 -14.93 37.17 -14.79
N TRP A 825 -15.43 36.57 -15.89
CA TRP A 825 -14.96 36.90 -17.24
C TRP A 825 -15.36 38.31 -17.65
N THR A 826 -16.61 38.70 -17.40
CA THR A 826 -17.12 40.05 -17.69
C THR A 826 -16.34 41.10 -16.93
N ALA A 827 -16.10 40.91 -15.62
CA ALA A 827 -15.32 41.83 -14.79
C ALA A 827 -13.90 42.03 -15.35
N LEU A 828 -13.19 40.96 -15.75
CA LEU A 828 -11.85 41.10 -16.36
C LEU A 828 -11.89 41.90 -17.67
N THR A 829 -12.88 41.67 -18.53
CA THR A 829 -13.07 42.43 -19.77
C THR A 829 -13.46 43.89 -19.49
N ASN A 830 -14.28 44.15 -18.47
CA ASN A 830 -14.68 45.49 -18.04
C ASN A 830 -13.50 46.29 -17.48
N LYS A 831 -12.52 45.63 -16.86
CA LYS A 831 -11.25 46.23 -16.40
C LYS A 831 -10.23 46.49 -17.52
N GLY A 832 -10.62 46.30 -18.79
CA GLY A 832 -9.74 46.52 -19.93
C GLY A 832 -8.63 45.47 -20.08
N LEU A 833 -8.72 44.30 -19.45
CA LEU A 833 -7.71 43.25 -19.64
C LEU A 833 -7.77 42.71 -21.07
N PRO A 834 -6.65 42.60 -21.81
CA PRO A 834 -6.66 42.12 -23.19
C PRO A 834 -7.24 40.72 -23.31
N GLN A 835 -7.99 40.48 -24.39
CA GLN A 835 -8.75 39.24 -24.58
C GLN A 835 -7.87 37.97 -24.51
N LYS A 836 -6.60 38.09 -24.90
CA LYS A 836 -5.58 37.03 -24.78
C LYS A 836 -5.48 36.46 -23.37
N PHE A 837 -5.34 37.34 -22.37
CA PHE A 837 -5.26 36.93 -20.96
C PHE A 837 -6.61 36.41 -20.45
N VAL A 838 -7.73 37.02 -20.86
CA VAL A 838 -9.07 36.55 -20.49
C VAL A 838 -9.29 35.11 -20.98
N ASN A 839 -8.89 34.79 -22.22
CA ASN A 839 -8.99 33.45 -22.78
C ASN A 839 -8.10 32.44 -22.04
N LEU A 840 -6.83 32.76 -21.79
CA LEU A 840 -5.90 31.87 -21.06
C LEU A 840 -6.37 31.59 -19.61
N ILE A 841 -6.90 32.60 -18.92
CA ILE A 841 -7.49 32.41 -17.59
C ILE A 841 -8.72 31.50 -17.71
N LYS A 842 -9.64 31.81 -18.64
CA LYS A 842 -10.88 31.06 -18.86
C LYS A 842 -10.63 29.59 -19.21
N GLU A 843 -9.68 29.28 -20.09
CA GLU A 843 -9.33 27.89 -20.44
C GLU A 843 -8.83 27.10 -19.23
N GLY A 844 -8.02 27.71 -18.35
CA GLY A 844 -7.64 27.02 -17.12
C GLY A 844 -8.85 26.57 -16.28
N TYR A 845 -9.91 27.38 -16.24
CA TYR A 845 -11.14 27.06 -15.50
C TYR A 845 -12.13 26.18 -16.29
N ASN A 846 -11.95 26.04 -17.60
CA ASN A 846 -12.75 25.20 -18.48
C ASN A 846 -12.53 23.71 -18.14
N GLY A 847 -13.61 22.95 -17.95
CA GLY A 847 -13.53 21.53 -17.57
C GLY A 847 -12.69 21.22 -16.31
N TYR A 848 -12.52 22.19 -15.40
CA TYR A 848 -11.66 22.04 -14.23
C TYR A 848 -12.19 20.97 -13.26
N LYS A 849 -11.33 20.00 -12.93
CA LYS A 849 -11.67 18.82 -12.12
C LYS A 849 -11.00 18.85 -10.75
N CYS A 850 -11.64 18.25 -9.78
CA CYS A 850 -11.10 18.03 -8.44
C CYS A 850 -11.07 16.54 -8.09
N ARG A 851 -10.02 16.14 -7.37
CA ARG A 851 -9.90 14.86 -6.66
C ARG A 851 -9.65 15.12 -5.19
N ILE A 852 -10.20 14.31 -4.30
CA ILE A 852 -10.00 14.45 -2.85
C ILE A 852 -8.92 13.49 -2.37
N LEU A 853 -7.98 14.01 -1.59
CA LEU A 853 -6.94 13.22 -0.94
C LEU A 853 -7.39 12.78 0.46
N HIS A 854 -7.58 11.47 0.64
CA HIS A 854 -7.86 10.85 1.95
C HIS A 854 -6.95 9.66 2.19
N GLU A 855 -6.24 9.65 3.33
CA GLU A 855 -5.32 8.56 3.73
C GLU A 855 -4.30 8.15 2.65
N GLY A 856 -3.85 9.12 1.84
CA GLY A 856 -2.93 8.89 0.73
C GLY A 856 -3.57 8.27 -0.52
N THR A 857 -4.90 8.14 -0.54
CA THR A 857 -5.71 7.70 -1.70
C THR A 857 -6.42 8.91 -2.30
N LEU A 858 -6.50 8.97 -3.63
CA LEU A 858 -7.30 9.96 -4.36
C LEU A 858 -8.69 9.39 -4.70
N SER A 859 -9.71 10.23 -4.65
CA SER A 859 -11.06 9.91 -5.13
C SER A 859 -11.12 9.81 -6.66
N GLU A 860 -12.32 9.47 -7.14
CA GLU A 860 -12.78 9.79 -8.50
C GLU A 860 -12.76 11.31 -8.73
N GLU A 861 -12.75 11.71 -10.01
CA GLU A 861 -12.83 13.11 -10.42
C GLU A 861 -14.27 13.62 -10.39
N PHE A 862 -14.43 14.88 -10.01
CA PHE A 862 -15.67 15.63 -10.22
C PHE A 862 -15.31 17.02 -10.74
N GLU A 863 -16.11 17.56 -11.65
CA GLU A 863 -15.94 18.92 -12.15
C GLU A 863 -16.44 19.95 -11.13
N THR A 864 -15.85 21.15 -11.17
CA THR A 864 -16.37 22.31 -10.44
C THR A 864 -16.79 23.39 -11.43
N SER A 865 -17.95 23.99 -11.18
CA SER A 865 -18.59 24.97 -12.07
C SER A 865 -18.59 26.39 -11.49
N THR A 866 -18.56 26.54 -10.17
CA THR A 866 -18.53 27.82 -9.47
C THR A 866 -17.17 28.09 -8.80
N GLY A 867 -17.01 29.31 -8.28
CA GLY A 867 -15.91 29.72 -7.43
C GLY A 867 -14.58 29.90 -8.13
N VAL A 868 -13.63 30.48 -7.39
CA VAL A 868 -12.22 30.55 -7.76
C VAL A 868 -11.48 29.28 -7.34
N ARG A 869 -10.34 28.97 -7.98
CA ARG A 869 -9.58 27.75 -7.66
C ARG A 869 -8.85 27.88 -6.32
N GLN A 870 -9.34 27.19 -5.29
CA GLN A 870 -8.65 27.14 -3.99
C GLN A 870 -7.18 26.70 -4.13
N GLY A 871 -6.26 27.50 -3.59
CA GLY A 871 -4.81 27.24 -3.62
C GLY A 871 -4.08 27.68 -4.90
N CYS A 872 -4.80 28.19 -5.91
CA CYS A 872 -4.19 28.83 -7.08
C CYS A 872 -3.63 30.22 -6.72
N ILE A 873 -2.48 30.58 -7.31
CA ILE A 873 -1.81 31.87 -7.06
C ILE A 873 -2.63 33.06 -7.58
N LEU A 874 -3.34 32.88 -8.70
CA LEU A 874 -4.13 33.94 -9.35
C LEU A 874 -5.51 34.15 -8.72
N SER A 875 -6.04 33.14 -8.01
CA SER A 875 -7.43 33.16 -7.50
C SER A 875 -7.75 34.26 -6.48
N PRO A 876 -6.85 34.68 -5.56
CA PRO A 876 -7.10 35.85 -4.72
C PRO A 876 -7.29 37.15 -5.52
N LEU A 877 -6.50 37.36 -6.58
CA LEU A 877 -6.63 38.54 -7.45
C LEU A 877 -7.94 38.50 -8.24
N LEU A 878 -8.31 37.33 -8.78
CA LEU A 878 -9.58 37.14 -9.49
C LEU A 878 -10.80 37.37 -8.58
N PHE A 879 -10.71 36.96 -7.31
CA PHE A 879 -11.73 37.24 -6.31
C PHE A 879 -11.88 38.76 -6.10
N LEU A 880 -10.77 39.46 -5.83
CA LEU A 880 -10.77 40.91 -5.63
C LEU A 880 -11.31 41.69 -6.85
N VAL A 881 -10.99 41.25 -8.08
CA VAL A 881 -11.53 41.86 -9.31
C VAL A 881 -13.05 41.76 -9.37
N VAL A 882 -13.65 40.64 -8.93
CA VAL A 882 -15.11 40.46 -8.89
C VAL A 882 -15.74 41.27 -7.77
N ILE A 883 -15.14 41.32 -6.58
CA ILE A 883 -15.66 42.09 -5.44
C ILE A 883 -15.69 43.60 -5.75
N ASP A 884 -14.61 44.15 -6.29
CA ASP A 884 -14.57 45.57 -6.69
C ASP A 884 -15.62 45.90 -7.77
N GLU A 885 -15.88 45.00 -8.72
CA GLU A 885 -16.89 45.19 -9.77
C GLU A 885 -18.34 45.14 -9.22
N VAL A 886 -18.59 44.25 -8.26
CA VAL A 886 -19.87 44.18 -7.52
C VAL A 886 -20.08 45.46 -6.72
N LEU A 887 -19.10 45.85 -5.89
CA LEU A 887 -19.25 47.01 -5.01
C LEU A 887 -19.43 48.31 -5.78
N LYS A 888 -18.74 48.47 -6.92
CA LYS A 888 -19.01 49.57 -7.85
C LYS A 888 -20.47 49.58 -8.29
N THR A 889 -21.00 48.45 -8.73
CA THR A 889 -22.41 48.35 -9.15
C THR A 889 -23.36 48.70 -7.99
N THR A 890 -23.09 48.21 -6.79
CA THR A 890 -23.85 48.50 -5.56
C THR A 890 -23.90 50.00 -5.20
N VAL A 891 -22.81 50.77 -5.39
CA VAL A 891 -22.69 52.17 -4.93
C VAL A 891 -22.74 53.24 -6.04
N GLN A 892 -22.71 52.86 -7.32
CA GLN A 892 -22.58 53.79 -8.46
C GLN A 892 -23.81 54.70 -8.67
N ASP A 893 -25.00 54.33 -8.21
CA ASP A 893 -26.23 55.09 -8.42
C ASP A 893 -26.23 56.44 -7.67
N LYS A 894 -25.73 56.46 -6.43
CA LYS A 894 -25.78 57.59 -5.50
C LYS A 894 -24.65 57.52 -4.48
N LYS A 895 -23.89 58.62 -4.35
CA LYS A 895 -22.97 58.87 -3.24
C LYS A 895 -23.74 58.82 -1.90
N ARG A 896 -23.49 57.80 -1.08
CA ARG A 896 -24.21 57.47 0.17
C ARG A 896 -23.26 57.19 1.35
N GLY A 897 -21.97 57.44 1.17
CA GLY A 897 -20.88 57.13 2.10
C GLY A 897 -20.59 58.22 3.13
N LEU A 898 -19.61 57.95 4.00
CA LEU A 898 -19.09 58.94 4.94
C LEU A 898 -18.27 59.98 4.19
N MET A 899 -18.54 61.27 4.40
CA MET A 899 -17.76 62.35 3.79
C MET A 899 -16.33 62.30 4.36
N TRP A 900 -15.35 62.02 3.50
CA TRP A 900 -13.95 61.81 3.86
C TRP A 900 -13.12 63.08 3.63
N THR A 901 -13.41 63.79 2.52
CA THR A 901 -12.91 65.13 2.22
C THR A 901 -14.07 66.03 1.79
N PHE A 902 -13.80 67.29 1.42
CA PHE A 902 -14.82 68.20 0.91
C PHE A 902 -15.48 67.75 -0.41
N GLU A 903 -14.87 66.82 -1.16
CA GLU A 903 -15.33 66.37 -2.48
C GLU A 903 -15.53 64.84 -2.59
N GLU A 904 -14.95 64.07 -1.66
CA GLU A 904 -14.92 62.61 -1.69
C GLU A 904 -15.70 61.97 -0.52
N ASN A 905 -16.44 60.92 -0.83
CA ASN A 905 -17.08 60.05 0.14
C ASN A 905 -16.38 58.69 0.18
N LEU A 906 -16.17 58.17 1.39
CA LEU A 906 -15.80 56.79 1.64
C LEU A 906 -17.07 55.94 1.70
N GLU A 907 -17.34 55.19 0.63
CA GLU A 907 -18.58 54.43 0.44
C GLU A 907 -18.53 53.03 1.11
N ASP A 908 -17.34 52.44 1.22
CA ASP A 908 -17.10 51.06 1.66
C ASP A 908 -15.65 50.87 2.15
N LEU A 909 -15.38 49.72 2.79
CA LEU A 909 -14.06 49.24 3.18
C LEU A 909 -14.02 47.70 3.02
N ASP A 910 -13.07 47.22 2.22
CA ASP A 910 -12.93 45.79 1.92
C ASP A 910 -11.76 45.14 2.65
N PHE A 911 -12.06 44.10 3.42
CA PHE A 911 -11.11 43.05 3.80
C PHE A 911 -11.49 41.74 3.11
N ALA A 912 -10.52 40.86 2.89
CA ALA A 912 -10.63 39.72 1.96
C ALA A 912 -11.91 38.87 2.10
N ASP A 913 -12.39 38.63 3.32
CA ASP A 913 -13.58 37.83 3.61
C ASP A 913 -14.70 38.69 4.27
N ASP A 914 -14.47 39.99 4.50
CA ASP A 914 -15.31 40.91 5.28
C ASP A 914 -15.51 42.25 4.53
N ILE A 915 -16.72 42.50 4.04
CA ILE A 915 -17.12 43.78 3.40
C ILE A 915 -17.78 44.69 4.45
N CYS A 916 -17.36 45.96 4.51
CA CYS A 916 -17.94 46.96 5.41
C CYS A 916 -18.53 48.13 4.60
N LEU A 917 -19.86 48.13 4.41
CA LEU A 917 -20.57 49.24 3.78
C LEU A 917 -20.70 50.41 4.76
N LEU A 918 -20.33 51.62 4.32
CA LEU A 918 -20.33 52.83 5.14
C LEU A 918 -21.42 53.79 4.70
N SER A 919 -22.09 54.44 5.66
CA SER A 919 -23.13 55.43 5.36
C SER A 919 -23.42 56.38 6.53
N GLN A 920 -23.99 57.54 6.22
CA GLN A 920 -24.31 58.59 7.19
C GLN A 920 -25.61 58.33 7.96
N ASN A 921 -26.48 57.44 7.47
CA ASN A 921 -27.70 57.05 8.18
C ASN A 921 -28.15 55.61 7.83
N GLY A 922 -28.95 55.02 8.72
CA GLY A 922 -29.41 53.63 8.60
C GLY A 922 -30.28 53.34 7.37
N LYS A 923 -30.97 54.34 6.81
CA LYS A 923 -31.79 54.15 5.59
C LYS A 923 -30.90 53.95 4.37
N GLN A 924 -29.94 54.85 4.16
CA GLN A 924 -28.95 54.72 3.08
C GLN A 924 -28.12 53.43 3.21
N LEU A 925 -27.80 53.00 4.44
CA LEU A 925 -27.13 51.72 4.68
C LEU A 925 -28.01 50.52 4.28
N GLN A 926 -29.30 50.53 4.61
CA GLN A 926 -30.24 49.48 4.20
C GLN A 926 -30.38 49.45 2.67
N GLU A 927 -30.53 50.59 2.01
CA GLU A 927 -30.59 50.67 0.54
C GLU A 927 -29.32 50.12 -0.13
N LYS A 928 -28.13 50.30 0.46
CA LYS A 928 -26.89 49.66 -0.03
C LYS A 928 -26.88 48.14 0.18
N ILE A 929 -27.37 47.67 1.33
CA ILE A 929 -27.48 46.24 1.63
C ILE A 929 -28.48 45.56 0.68
N ASP A 930 -29.58 46.23 0.37
CA ASP A 930 -30.60 45.74 -0.56
C ASP A 930 -30.01 45.64 -1.98
N HIS A 931 -29.32 46.68 -2.47
CA HIS A 931 -28.58 46.62 -3.73
C HIS A 931 -27.51 45.50 -3.75
N LEU A 932 -26.74 45.30 -2.66
CA LEU A 932 -25.73 44.25 -2.58
C LEU A 932 -26.34 42.83 -2.60
N ASN A 933 -27.55 42.67 -2.07
CA ASN A 933 -28.30 41.41 -2.13
C ASN A 933 -28.98 41.19 -3.49
N GLU A 934 -29.30 42.28 -4.20
CA GLU A 934 -29.74 42.25 -5.58
C GLU A 934 -28.57 41.89 -6.51
N ASP A 935 -27.36 42.40 -6.27
CA ASP A 935 -26.17 42.19 -7.12
C ASP A 935 -25.82 40.71 -7.35
N HIS A 936 -25.73 40.30 -8.61
CA HIS A 936 -25.93 38.90 -9.02
C HIS A 936 -24.71 37.95 -8.86
N ALA A 937 -23.54 38.44 -8.47
CA ALA A 937 -22.30 37.66 -8.57
C ALA A 937 -22.04 36.69 -7.39
N LEU A 938 -22.61 36.96 -6.21
CA LEU A 938 -22.43 36.20 -4.96
C LEU A 938 -23.76 35.56 -4.52
N GLU A 939 -23.72 34.36 -3.93
CA GLU A 939 -24.91 33.69 -3.39
C GLU A 939 -24.85 33.66 -1.85
N HIS A 940 -25.44 34.66 -1.19
CA HIS A 940 -25.62 34.63 0.27
C HIS A 940 -26.74 33.65 0.67
N LYS A 941 -26.39 32.66 1.50
CA LYS A 941 -27.33 31.70 2.11
C LYS A 941 -26.97 31.46 3.59
N GLY A 942 -27.14 32.48 4.44
CA GLY A 942 -27.09 32.26 5.89
C GLY A 942 -27.08 33.46 6.83
N SER A 943 -28.24 33.78 7.42
CA SER A 943 -28.38 34.49 8.71
C SER A 943 -27.62 35.82 8.90
N ASN A 944 -28.34 36.91 8.63
CA ASN A 944 -28.03 38.29 9.04
C ASN A 944 -27.52 38.40 10.50
N LYS A 945 -26.20 38.43 10.68
CA LYS A 945 -25.55 38.86 11.95
C LYS A 945 -25.11 40.32 11.85
N TYR A 946 -26.07 41.21 11.66
CA TYR A 946 -25.81 42.63 11.73
C TYR A 946 -25.35 43.02 13.14
N ARG A 947 -24.18 43.65 13.23
CA ARG A 947 -23.78 44.46 14.39
C ARG A 947 -23.80 45.91 13.95
N SER A 948 -24.94 46.57 14.12
CA SER A 948 -24.98 48.02 14.18
C SER A 948 -24.21 48.47 15.43
N ARG A 949 -23.03 49.05 15.24
CA ARG A 949 -22.49 50.02 16.20
C ARG A 949 -22.92 51.39 15.71
N LEU A 950 -23.79 52.03 16.49
CA LEU A 950 -23.90 53.50 16.54
C LEU A 950 -22.60 54.07 17.11
#